data_AF-A0A353W1S7-F1
#
_entry.id   AF-A0A353W1S7-F1
#
_cell.length_a   1.000
_cell.length_b   1.000
_cell.length_c   1.000
_cell.angle_alpha   90.00
_cell.angle_beta   90.00
_cell.angle_gamma   90.00
#
_symmetry.space_group_name_H-M   'P 1'
#
loop_
_entity.id
_entity.type
_entity.pdbx_description
1 polymer ?
#
loop_
_entity_poly.entity_id
_entity_poly.type
_entity_poly.pdbx_seq_one_letter_code
_entity_poly.pdbx_strand_id
1 'polypeptide(L)'
;MKLDTTIANAITELHQKMDEEGKLLSKNQLEQYYQTFKSRFGVEKLSQLDGEELLNTMHNLSNTDSLVYWLEYKNDEEFPARFGSIAGGSGLKYGIYKRKETGQWMAGAPQNQIELSVEEAIQIARKHRDQLQLGAELLDALTYPGDDQDYARLQSNMDANCPDVSDTAWGHKYFSLLYPEKLDDYHNPEYQRFHLIKLLQLPPEGKGRYIAAGRFVAISRELKIPLNSLTTITNYRDGRPHKYWRIGTKSGSTNESFWEKMRSNSHVSIGWSDVGDLSWVEYSQKSKDQLYETVIDRYSSKTPQEAGKINAKIFNFVTRIEEGDIVLAAEGKQVLGIGRIIGDYEYDATLDFPHLRPVEWLSFENWELEEGLRSAVAEIRKPVNQVEIERKILTPEKEPPKPIHKKLSGIPGRIQGILQRKRQVILYGPPGTGKTYWALKTAKQLAAIQNFGDDFESLSDKDKSALTIMSDGKPGSVQICTFHPAYGYEDFIEGFRPMNVDGQLVFERRDGVFKRLCKQASKHEKQNFYLIIDEINRGDIPRIFGELITILERDKRGIQIFLPISDEAFVVPDNVYIISTMNTADRSIALLDTALRRRFGFIELMPDPSILGDTSIRGIPLRLWLEALNQRILQTIGRDARNLQIGHAYFLEKDRPVAEFSHFARIIQDDVLPLLEEYCYEDYEALEKIIGKGLIDRENQLVRHELFETKNYDDLIQALLSPFPEIGTSAKAVSIEQKTPVEEDEISEDSDNLNE
;
A
#
# COMPACT_ATOMS: atom_id res chain seq x y z
N MET A 1 -24.35 -18.56 24.68
CA MET A 1 -23.52 -18.65 23.46
C MET A 1 -22.08 -18.46 23.88
N LYS A 2 -21.14 -19.20 23.29
CA LYS A 2 -19.71 -19.11 23.59
C LYS A 2 -19.05 -18.21 22.56
N LEU A 3 -18.12 -17.35 22.98
CA LEU A 3 -17.35 -16.53 22.06
C LEU A 3 -16.48 -17.40 21.14
N ASP A 4 -16.28 -16.98 19.89
CA ASP A 4 -15.35 -17.65 18.98
C ASP A 4 -13.93 -17.64 19.59
N THR A 5 -13.24 -18.78 19.56
CA THR A 5 -11.94 -18.93 20.23
C THR A 5 -10.87 -18.00 19.66
N THR A 6 -10.92 -17.70 18.35
CA THR A 6 -9.97 -16.79 17.69
C THR A 6 -10.16 -15.38 18.21
N ILE A 7 -11.42 -14.95 18.33
CA ILE A 7 -11.80 -13.64 18.85
C ILE A 7 -11.47 -13.52 20.33
N ALA A 8 -11.77 -14.57 21.12
CA ALA A 8 -11.47 -14.62 22.54
C ALA A 8 -9.97 -14.45 22.80
N ASN A 9 -9.13 -15.15 22.05
CA ASN A 9 -7.67 -15.03 22.16
C ASN A 9 -7.20 -13.63 21.77
N ALA A 10 -7.66 -13.10 20.63
CA ALA A 10 -7.29 -11.76 20.17
C ALA A 10 -7.66 -10.65 21.18
N ILE A 11 -8.83 -10.74 21.83
CA ILE A 11 -9.23 -9.79 22.86
C ILE A 11 -8.37 -9.96 24.12
N THR A 12 -8.07 -11.19 24.52
CA THR A 12 -7.25 -11.47 25.70
C THR A 12 -5.82 -10.94 25.53
N GLU A 13 -5.22 -11.14 24.36
CA GLU A 13 -3.90 -10.60 24.01
C GLU A 13 -3.90 -9.07 23.97
N LEU A 14 -4.90 -8.45 23.35
CA LEU A 14 -5.05 -6.99 23.35
C LEU A 14 -5.28 -6.43 24.75
N HIS A 15 -6.06 -7.12 25.58
CA HIS A 15 -6.27 -6.74 26.96
C HIS A 15 -4.94 -6.69 27.71
N GLN A 16 -4.14 -7.76 27.65
CA GLN A 16 -2.84 -7.80 28.31
C GLN A 16 -1.92 -6.68 27.80
N LYS A 17 -1.80 -6.52 26.48
CA LYS A 17 -0.96 -5.49 25.89
C LYS A 17 -1.38 -4.07 26.29
N MET A 18 -2.68 -3.77 26.23
CA MET A 18 -3.17 -2.42 26.55
C MET A 18 -3.12 -2.12 28.05
N ASP A 19 -3.21 -3.15 28.91
CA ASP A 19 -3.01 -3.03 30.36
C ASP A 19 -1.53 -2.72 30.68
N GLU A 20 -0.59 -3.44 30.06
CA GLU A 20 0.86 -3.18 30.17
C GLU A 20 1.25 -1.78 29.68
N GLU A 21 0.59 -1.27 28.63
CA GLU A 21 0.79 0.08 28.11
C GLU A 21 0.07 1.18 28.93
N GLY A 22 -0.66 0.83 30.00
CA GLY A 22 -1.41 1.78 30.82
C GLY A 22 -2.58 2.45 30.09
N LYS A 23 -3.10 1.82 29.02
CA LYS A 23 -4.22 2.34 28.21
C LYS A 23 -5.59 1.98 28.75
N LEU A 24 -5.66 0.94 29.60
CA LEU A 24 -6.87 0.48 30.29
C LEU A 24 -6.88 0.98 31.74
N LEU A 25 -8.09 1.16 32.29
CA LEU A 25 -8.25 1.44 33.71
C LEU A 25 -8.17 0.14 34.50
N SER A 26 -7.38 0.13 35.56
CA SER A 26 -7.34 -1.01 36.47
C SER A 26 -8.68 -1.19 37.17
N LYS A 27 -8.97 -2.42 37.63
CA LYS A 27 -10.20 -2.73 38.36
C LYS A 27 -10.42 -1.82 39.58
N ASN A 28 -9.35 -1.46 40.30
CA ASN A 28 -9.42 -0.58 41.46
C ASN A 28 -9.75 0.87 41.08
N GLN A 29 -9.17 1.38 39.98
CA GLN A 29 -9.50 2.71 39.48
C GLN A 29 -10.96 2.78 39.02
N LEU A 30 -11.43 1.77 38.27
CA LEU A 30 -12.82 1.69 37.85
C LEU A 30 -13.78 1.74 39.04
N GLU A 31 -13.56 0.89 40.05
CA GLU A 31 -14.36 0.88 41.27
C GLU A 31 -14.37 2.26 41.95
N GLN A 32 -13.20 2.90 42.09
CA GLN A 32 -13.09 4.23 42.68
C GLN A 32 -13.91 5.27 41.90
N TYR A 33 -13.85 5.27 40.57
CA TYR A 33 -14.59 6.21 39.74
C TYR A 33 -16.11 5.97 39.80
N TYR A 34 -16.56 4.72 39.79
CA TYR A 34 -17.98 4.39 39.95
C TYR A 34 -18.50 4.81 41.33
N GLN A 35 -17.74 4.56 42.40
CA GLN A 35 -18.11 5.02 43.75
C GLN A 35 -18.13 6.55 43.85
N THR A 36 -17.17 7.24 43.24
CA THR A 36 -17.12 8.70 43.18
C THR A 36 -18.38 9.25 42.50
N PHE A 37 -18.74 8.71 41.34
CA PHE A 37 -19.97 9.09 40.64
C PHE A 37 -21.22 8.81 41.47
N LYS A 38 -21.34 7.60 42.04
CA LYS A 38 -22.49 7.18 42.87
C LYS A 38 -22.64 8.04 44.14
N SER A 39 -21.55 8.46 44.75
CA SER A 39 -21.59 9.35 45.94
C SER A 39 -22.18 10.73 45.64
N ARG A 40 -22.01 11.22 44.41
CA ARG A 40 -22.46 12.55 43.97
C ARG A 40 -23.85 12.51 43.33
N PHE A 41 -24.13 11.50 42.51
CA PHE A 41 -25.33 11.44 41.67
C PHE A 41 -26.12 10.14 41.79
N GLY A 42 -25.82 9.28 42.77
CA GLY A 42 -26.62 8.08 43.01
C GLY A 42 -28.08 8.41 43.32
N VAL A 43 -28.95 7.43 43.13
CA VAL A 43 -30.42 7.57 43.30
C VAL A 43 -30.78 8.13 44.67
N GLU A 44 -30.14 7.65 45.74
CA GLU A 44 -30.35 8.16 47.11
C GLU A 44 -29.97 9.63 47.27
N LYS A 45 -28.96 10.10 46.54
CA LYS A 45 -28.53 11.49 46.61
C LYS A 45 -29.48 12.41 45.85
N LEU A 46 -29.90 12.00 44.65
CA LEU A 46 -30.84 12.77 43.84
C LEU A 46 -32.25 12.81 44.46
N SER A 47 -32.70 11.74 45.13
CA SER A 47 -34.01 11.69 45.79
C SER A 47 -34.15 12.63 46.98
N GLN A 48 -33.03 13.05 47.57
CA GLN A 48 -32.99 14.05 48.66
C GLN A 48 -33.07 15.50 48.18
N LEU A 49 -32.93 15.73 46.86
CA LEU A 49 -32.91 17.08 46.27
C LEU A 49 -34.28 17.43 45.68
N ASP A 50 -34.64 18.71 45.80
CA ASP A 50 -35.86 19.25 45.20
C ASP A 50 -35.70 20.72 44.77
N GLY A 51 -36.68 21.23 44.02
CA GLY A 51 -36.70 22.64 43.62
C GLY A 51 -35.53 23.04 42.71
N GLU A 52 -35.06 24.28 42.86
CA GLU A 52 -33.93 24.80 42.07
C GLU A 52 -32.62 24.06 42.33
N GLU A 53 -32.43 23.48 43.52
CA GLU A 53 -31.23 22.71 43.85
C GLU A 53 -31.14 21.44 42.99
N LEU A 54 -32.26 20.70 42.86
CA LEU A 54 -32.35 19.55 41.96
C LEU A 54 -32.10 19.95 40.51
N LEU A 55 -32.78 21.01 40.05
CA LEU A 55 -32.65 21.50 38.68
C LEU A 55 -31.21 21.87 38.33
N ASN A 56 -30.54 22.61 39.21
CA ASN A 56 -29.15 23.02 39.00
C ASN A 56 -28.18 21.84 39.10
N THR A 57 -28.41 20.92 40.04
CA THR A 57 -27.57 19.73 40.20
C THR A 57 -27.70 18.80 39.00
N MET A 58 -28.88 18.64 38.41
CA MET A 58 -29.07 17.73 37.28
C MET A 58 -28.71 18.36 35.94
N HIS A 59 -29.16 19.59 35.66
CA HIS A 59 -29.23 20.13 34.29
C HIS A 59 -28.44 21.42 34.03
N ASN A 60 -27.83 22.04 35.04
CA ASN A 60 -27.08 23.28 34.82
C ASN A 60 -25.66 23.00 34.30
N LEU A 61 -25.52 22.90 32.97
CA LEU A 61 -24.23 22.72 32.28
C LEU A 61 -23.15 23.77 32.60
N SER A 62 -23.52 24.95 33.12
CA SER A 62 -22.55 25.96 33.55
C SER A 62 -21.96 25.67 34.92
N ASN A 63 -22.58 24.75 35.68
CA ASN A 63 -22.07 24.22 36.92
C ASN A 63 -21.22 22.97 36.63
N THR A 64 -19.93 23.05 36.95
CA THR A 64 -18.95 21.95 36.78
C THR A 64 -19.24 20.76 37.71
N ASP A 65 -20.09 20.94 38.72
CA ASP A 65 -20.57 19.88 39.61
C ASP A 65 -21.98 19.38 39.25
N SER A 66 -22.53 19.76 38.10
CA SER A 66 -23.81 19.19 37.63
C SER A 66 -23.66 17.81 37.00
N LEU A 67 -24.71 16.99 37.08
CA LEU A 67 -24.77 15.65 36.49
C LEU A 67 -24.48 15.70 34.98
N VAL A 68 -25.16 16.58 34.23
CA VAL A 68 -24.95 16.69 32.78
C VAL A 68 -23.53 17.15 32.42
N TYR A 69 -22.89 17.97 33.25
CA TYR A 69 -21.48 18.32 33.07
C TYR A 69 -20.58 17.10 33.29
N TRP A 70 -20.83 16.32 34.34
CA TRP A 70 -20.09 15.10 34.63
C TRP A 70 -20.23 14.03 33.56
N LEU A 71 -21.43 13.88 33.00
CA LEU A 71 -21.68 12.91 31.94
C LEU A 71 -21.01 13.28 30.60
N GLU A 72 -20.82 14.56 30.29
CA GLU A 72 -20.31 15.00 28.97
C GLU A 72 -18.90 15.59 28.98
N TYR A 73 -18.54 16.40 29.98
CA TYR A 73 -17.37 17.28 29.91
C TYR A 73 -16.29 17.01 30.96
N LYS A 74 -16.66 16.40 32.10
CA LYS A 74 -15.70 16.10 33.17
C LYS A 74 -14.61 15.14 32.67
N ASN A 75 -13.36 15.58 32.82
CA ASN A 75 -12.18 14.86 32.37
C ASN A 75 -10.95 15.29 33.18
N ASP A 76 -10.86 14.83 34.43
CA ASP A 76 -9.73 15.09 35.31
C ASP A 76 -9.42 13.86 36.18
N GLU A 77 -8.51 14.00 37.15
CA GLU A 77 -8.08 12.91 38.02
C GLU A 77 -9.22 12.35 38.89
N GLU A 78 -10.22 13.17 39.21
CA GLU A 78 -11.40 12.75 39.98
C GLU A 78 -12.31 11.85 39.14
N PHE A 79 -12.52 12.20 37.88
CA PHE A 79 -13.35 11.43 36.96
C PHE A 79 -12.91 11.63 35.50
N PRO A 80 -12.16 10.67 34.92
CA PRO A 80 -11.64 10.80 33.56
C PRO A 80 -12.72 10.46 32.52
N ALA A 81 -12.58 11.02 31.31
CA ALA A 81 -13.48 10.77 30.18
C ALA A 81 -13.23 9.38 29.53
N ARG A 82 -13.46 8.30 30.29
CA ARG A 82 -13.19 6.91 29.90
C ARG A 82 -14.43 6.01 29.84
N PHE A 83 -15.63 6.56 30.00
CA PHE A 83 -16.90 5.81 30.15
C PHE A 83 -17.89 6.08 29.00
N GLY A 84 -17.44 5.92 27.76
CA GLY A 84 -18.27 6.20 26.57
C GLY A 84 -18.54 7.69 26.31
N SER A 85 -18.55 8.08 25.04
CA SER A 85 -18.86 9.46 24.65
C SER A 85 -20.35 9.65 24.40
N ILE A 86 -20.89 10.78 24.89
CA ILE A 86 -22.22 11.31 24.53
C ILE A 86 -22.10 12.70 23.89
N ALA A 87 -20.89 13.06 23.46
CA ALA A 87 -20.59 14.38 22.89
C ALA A 87 -21.26 14.56 21.53
N GLY A 88 -21.61 15.81 21.22
CA GLY A 88 -22.33 16.18 20.00
C GLY A 88 -23.84 16.36 20.22
N GLY A 89 -24.49 17.02 19.26
CA GLY A 89 -25.88 17.45 19.36
C GLY A 89 -26.09 18.72 20.20
N SER A 90 -27.28 19.30 20.15
CA SER A 90 -27.66 20.45 20.97
C SER A 90 -27.90 20.05 22.43
N GLY A 91 -27.79 21.00 23.37
CA GLY A 91 -28.14 20.79 24.79
C GLY A 91 -29.55 20.25 25.03
N LEU A 92 -30.45 20.34 24.04
CA LEU A 92 -31.78 19.70 24.05
C LEU A 92 -31.74 18.17 24.23
N LYS A 93 -30.60 17.50 24.01
CA LYS A 93 -30.46 16.06 24.22
C LYS A 93 -30.74 15.61 25.66
N TYR A 94 -30.67 16.53 26.62
CA TYR A 94 -30.98 16.32 28.03
C TYR A 94 -32.46 16.57 28.38
N GLY A 95 -33.31 16.81 27.37
CA GLY A 95 -34.72 17.24 27.53
C GLY A 95 -34.86 18.71 27.90
N ILE A 96 -33.96 19.24 28.73
CA ILE A 96 -33.90 20.63 29.17
C ILE A 96 -32.45 21.12 29.24
N TYR A 97 -32.20 22.39 28.90
CA TYR A 97 -30.89 23.03 29.06
C TYR A 97 -31.01 24.52 29.41
N LYS A 98 -29.95 25.10 29.99
CA LYS A 98 -29.87 26.53 30.26
C LYS A 98 -29.10 27.23 29.13
N ARG A 99 -29.73 28.17 28.43
CA ARG A 99 -29.10 28.96 27.37
C ARG A 99 -28.04 29.88 27.98
N LYS A 100 -26.82 29.89 27.44
CA LYS A 100 -25.70 30.65 28.01
C LYS A 100 -25.89 32.15 27.87
N GLU A 101 -26.44 32.61 26.76
CA GLU A 101 -26.56 34.02 26.41
C GLU A 101 -27.64 34.72 27.24
N THR A 102 -28.77 34.05 27.46
CA THR A 102 -29.93 34.64 28.16
C THR A 102 -30.10 34.15 29.59
N GLY A 103 -29.44 33.05 29.97
CA GLY A 103 -29.62 32.38 31.26
C GLY A 103 -30.98 31.69 31.42
N GLN A 104 -31.82 31.66 30.38
CA GLN A 104 -33.14 31.06 30.43
C GLN A 104 -33.09 29.54 30.24
N TRP A 105 -34.05 28.85 30.84
CA TRP A 105 -34.25 27.41 30.64
C TRP A 105 -35.02 27.17 29.36
N MET A 106 -34.60 26.15 28.60
CA MET A 106 -35.09 25.84 27.27
C MET A 106 -35.39 24.35 27.17
N ALA A 107 -36.45 24.00 26.44
CA ALA A 107 -36.78 22.62 26.06
C ALA A 107 -37.32 22.55 24.61
N GLY A 108 -37.74 21.36 24.17
CA GLY A 108 -38.38 21.14 22.87
C GLY A 108 -37.46 20.54 21.81
N ALA A 109 -37.82 20.73 20.53
CA ALA A 109 -37.08 20.18 19.40
C ALA A 109 -36.10 21.22 18.84
N PRO A 110 -35.03 20.81 18.12
CA PRO A 110 -34.06 21.76 17.53
C PRO A 110 -34.69 22.86 16.69
N GLN A 111 -35.77 22.55 15.97
CA GLN A 111 -36.52 23.50 15.12
C GLN A 111 -37.66 24.23 15.86
N ASN A 112 -38.01 23.81 17.09
CA ASN A 112 -39.11 24.39 17.86
C ASN A 112 -38.72 24.40 19.35
N GLN A 113 -37.88 25.37 19.71
CA GLN A 113 -37.39 25.53 21.08
C GLN A 113 -38.36 26.41 21.88
N ILE A 114 -38.61 26.01 23.12
CA ILE A 114 -39.57 26.65 24.01
C ILE A 114 -38.81 27.17 25.23
N GLU A 115 -39.02 28.44 25.57
CA GLU A 115 -38.56 29.04 26.83
C GLU A 115 -39.43 28.53 27.98
N LEU A 116 -38.78 28.09 29.06
CA LEU A 116 -39.44 27.58 30.26
C LEU A 116 -39.30 28.56 31.41
N SER A 117 -40.36 28.69 32.20
CA SER A 117 -40.25 29.25 33.55
C SER A 117 -39.41 28.32 34.45
N VAL A 118 -38.89 28.87 35.55
CA VAL A 118 -38.11 28.09 36.52
C VAL A 118 -38.96 26.97 37.12
N GLU A 119 -40.24 27.21 37.40
CA GLU A 119 -41.14 26.18 37.94
C GLU A 119 -41.35 25.03 36.94
N GLU A 120 -41.59 25.34 35.66
CA GLU A 120 -41.71 24.31 34.61
C GLU A 120 -40.41 23.50 34.46
N ALA A 121 -39.26 24.16 34.54
CA ALA A 121 -37.95 23.51 34.53
C ALA A 121 -37.76 22.56 35.72
N ILE A 122 -38.17 22.98 36.93
CA ILE A 122 -38.15 22.13 38.14
C ILE A 122 -39.03 20.90 37.95
N GLN A 123 -40.22 21.04 37.37
CA GLN A 123 -41.11 19.89 37.12
C GLN A 123 -40.50 18.87 36.16
N ILE A 124 -39.80 19.33 35.11
CA ILE A 124 -39.07 18.44 34.20
C ILE A 124 -37.92 17.74 34.94
N ALA A 125 -37.15 18.46 35.77
CA ALA A 125 -36.08 17.87 36.56
C ALA A 125 -36.59 16.81 37.56
N ARG A 126 -37.72 17.08 38.24
CA ARG A 126 -38.41 16.10 39.10
C ARG A 126 -38.81 14.85 38.31
N LYS A 127 -39.43 15.03 37.14
CA LYS A 127 -39.83 13.92 36.26
C LYS A 127 -38.63 13.07 35.84
N HIS A 128 -37.52 13.70 35.43
CA HIS A 128 -36.29 12.99 35.10
C HIS A 128 -35.73 12.22 36.31
N ARG A 129 -35.62 12.86 37.48
CA ARG A 129 -35.17 12.21 38.72
C ARG A 129 -35.99 10.97 39.04
N ASP A 130 -37.32 11.09 39.00
CA ASP A 130 -38.25 10.01 39.35
C ASP A 130 -38.13 8.84 38.36
N GLN A 131 -37.91 9.13 37.06
CA GLN A 131 -37.63 8.09 36.06
C GLN A 131 -36.24 7.46 36.21
N LEU A 132 -35.21 8.23 36.60
CA LEU A 132 -33.90 7.67 36.92
C LEU A 132 -33.96 6.74 38.12
N GLN A 133 -34.76 7.07 39.14
CA GLN A 133 -35.01 6.19 40.27
C GLN A 133 -35.72 4.90 39.84
N LEU A 134 -36.80 5.01 39.07
CA LEU A 134 -37.56 3.85 38.61
C LEU A 134 -36.73 2.95 37.68
N GLY A 135 -35.91 3.53 36.81
CA GLY A 135 -34.98 2.78 35.97
C GLY A 135 -33.92 2.02 36.79
N ALA A 136 -33.43 2.61 37.88
CA ALA A 136 -32.52 1.93 38.80
C ALA A 136 -33.21 0.74 39.50
N GLU A 137 -34.46 0.89 39.95
CA GLU A 137 -35.27 -0.21 40.51
C GLU A 137 -35.46 -1.36 39.50
N LEU A 138 -35.70 -1.04 38.22
CA LEU A 138 -35.79 -2.02 37.15
C LEU A 138 -34.46 -2.76 36.90
N LEU A 139 -33.33 -2.05 37.00
CA LEU A 139 -32.00 -2.65 36.88
C LEU A 139 -31.64 -3.50 38.10
N ASP A 140 -32.02 -3.09 39.31
CA ASP A 140 -31.88 -3.90 40.53
C ASP A 140 -32.66 -5.21 40.43
N ALA A 141 -33.87 -5.15 39.87
CA ALA A 141 -34.73 -6.32 39.65
C ALA A 141 -34.30 -7.21 38.47
N LEU A 142 -33.34 -6.78 37.65
CA LEU A 142 -32.85 -7.56 36.51
C LEU A 142 -32.15 -8.85 36.97
N THR A 143 -32.56 -9.98 36.41
CA THR A 143 -31.87 -11.27 36.56
C THR A 143 -30.39 -11.11 36.18
N TYR A 144 -29.47 -11.58 37.04
CA TYR A 144 -28.03 -11.45 36.79
C TYR A 144 -27.25 -12.78 36.94
N PRO A 145 -26.51 -13.24 35.92
CA PRO A 145 -26.46 -12.68 34.55
C PRO A 145 -27.78 -12.94 33.80
N GLY A 146 -28.30 -11.92 33.11
CA GLY A 146 -29.54 -12.01 32.33
C GLY A 146 -29.30 -12.46 30.89
N ASP A 147 -30.31 -13.05 30.26
CA ASP A 147 -30.30 -13.42 28.84
C ASP A 147 -30.98 -12.36 27.94
N ASP A 148 -31.07 -12.63 26.63
CA ASP A 148 -31.70 -11.69 25.69
C ASP A 148 -33.17 -11.39 26.03
N GLN A 149 -33.91 -12.34 26.61
CA GLN A 149 -35.30 -12.11 27.00
C GLN A 149 -35.38 -11.22 28.23
N ASP A 150 -34.48 -11.39 29.20
CA ASP A 150 -34.39 -10.52 30.37
C ASP A 150 -34.11 -9.06 29.96
N TYR A 151 -33.12 -8.85 29.07
CA TYR A 151 -32.78 -7.50 28.59
C TYR A 151 -33.83 -6.91 27.64
N ALA A 152 -34.56 -7.73 26.87
CA ALA A 152 -35.70 -7.26 26.09
C ALA A 152 -36.88 -6.81 26.98
N ARG A 153 -37.13 -7.52 28.08
CA ARG A 153 -38.10 -7.10 29.11
C ARG A 153 -37.65 -5.81 29.80
N LEU A 154 -36.37 -5.71 30.16
CA LEU A 154 -35.80 -4.50 30.72
C LEU A 154 -36.02 -3.31 29.78
N GLN A 155 -35.67 -3.44 28.49
CA GLN A 155 -35.90 -2.38 27.50
C GLN A 155 -37.38 -1.97 27.44
N SER A 156 -38.29 -2.95 27.34
CA SER A 156 -39.74 -2.67 27.27
C SER A 156 -40.24 -1.94 28.51
N ASN A 157 -39.75 -2.34 29.69
CA ASN A 157 -40.11 -1.71 30.96
C ASN A 157 -39.50 -0.30 31.09
N MET A 158 -38.25 -0.11 30.68
CA MET A 158 -37.61 1.20 30.65
C MET A 158 -38.36 2.16 29.72
N ASP A 159 -38.76 1.71 28.53
CA ASP A 159 -39.49 2.55 27.57
C ASP A 159 -40.91 2.90 28.06
N ALA A 160 -41.58 1.96 28.74
CA ALA A 160 -42.92 2.18 29.27
C ALA A 160 -42.93 3.10 30.50
N ASN A 161 -41.95 2.97 31.38
CA ASN A 161 -41.95 3.61 32.70
C ASN A 161 -41.03 4.83 32.79
N CYS A 162 -39.99 4.89 31.96
CA CYS A 162 -38.94 5.90 31.99
C CYS A 162 -38.72 6.57 30.60
N PRO A 163 -39.77 7.01 29.89
CA PRO A 163 -39.70 7.39 28.47
C PRO A 163 -38.80 8.60 28.17
N ASP A 164 -38.59 9.51 29.13
CA ASP A 164 -37.78 10.72 28.90
C ASP A 164 -36.28 10.45 29.09
N VAL A 165 -35.91 9.31 29.66
CA VAL A 165 -34.51 8.94 29.92
C VAL A 165 -34.08 7.63 29.24
N SER A 166 -35.01 6.68 29.02
CA SER A 166 -34.73 5.32 28.51
C SER A 166 -33.98 5.33 27.17
N ASP A 167 -34.52 6.02 26.16
CA ASP A 167 -33.96 6.04 24.80
C ASP A 167 -33.00 7.22 24.58
N THR A 168 -32.38 7.72 25.65
CA THR A 168 -31.42 8.82 25.60
C THR A 168 -30.00 8.33 25.88
N ALA A 169 -29.01 8.95 25.24
CA ALA A 169 -27.60 8.60 25.48
C ALA A 169 -27.15 8.95 26.91
N TRP A 170 -27.65 10.06 27.46
CA TRP A 170 -27.30 10.50 28.81
C TRP A 170 -27.94 9.63 29.89
N GLY A 171 -29.20 9.21 29.70
CA GLY A 171 -29.88 8.27 30.60
C GLY A 171 -29.16 6.92 30.61
N HIS A 172 -28.83 6.37 29.43
CA HIS A 172 -28.03 5.14 29.35
C HIS A 172 -26.68 5.28 30.06
N LYS A 173 -25.97 6.40 29.88
CA LYS A 173 -24.69 6.65 30.54
C LYS A 173 -24.80 6.76 32.06
N TYR A 174 -25.85 7.42 32.56
CA TYR A 174 -26.13 7.46 33.98
C TYR A 174 -26.31 6.04 34.54
N PHE A 175 -27.13 5.21 33.90
CA PHE A 175 -27.36 3.84 34.35
C PHE A 175 -26.11 2.95 34.23
N SER A 176 -25.31 3.08 33.17
CA SER A 176 -24.08 2.28 33.00
C SER A 176 -23.02 2.63 34.04
N LEU A 177 -23.01 3.86 34.57
CA LEU A 177 -22.12 4.27 35.65
C LEU A 177 -22.59 3.76 37.03
N LEU A 178 -23.91 3.58 37.22
CA LEU A 178 -24.46 3.01 38.45
C LEU A 178 -24.45 1.48 38.48
N TYR A 179 -24.56 0.84 37.31
CA TYR A 179 -24.64 -0.61 37.12
C TYR A 179 -23.59 -1.10 36.10
N PRO A 180 -22.28 -0.86 36.34
CA PRO A 180 -21.21 -1.16 35.39
C PRO A 180 -21.00 -2.66 35.14
N GLU A 181 -21.62 -3.52 35.95
CA GLU A 181 -21.63 -4.98 35.79
C GLU A 181 -22.81 -5.51 34.96
N LYS A 182 -23.85 -4.68 34.75
CA LYS A 182 -25.08 -5.04 34.02
C LYS A 182 -25.21 -4.35 32.66
N LEU A 183 -24.55 -3.22 32.46
CA LEU A 183 -24.64 -2.42 31.23
C LEU A 183 -23.26 -2.09 30.67
N ASP A 184 -23.13 -2.17 29.35
CA ASP A 184 -21.97 -1.64 28.63
C ASP A 184 -22.03 -0.11 28.53
N ASP A 185 -20.91 0.52 28.16
CA ASP A 185 -20.80 1.98 28.00
C ASP A 185 -20.91 2.45 26.53
N TYR A 186 -21.56 1.66 25.65
CA TYR A 186 -21.98 2.14 24.34
C TYR A 186 -23.35 2.80 24.41
N HIS A 187 -23.38 4.14 24.50
CA HIS A 187 -24.64 4.90 24.57
C HIS A 187 -25.34 5.12 23.21
N ASN A 188 -24.79 4.54 22.14
CA ASN A 188 -25.40 4.50 20.81
C ASN A 188 -25.64 3.03 20.41
N PRO A 189 -26.90 2.61 20.17
CA PRO A 189 -27.21 1.25 19.74
C PRO A 189 -26.47 0.79 18.47
N GLU A 190 -26.10 1.72 17.57
CA GLU A 190 -25.34 1.37 16.37
C GLU A 190 -23.96 0.82 16.71
N TYR A 191 -23.27 1.38 17.72
CA TYR A 191 -22.00 0.87 18.19
C TYR A 191 -22.16 -0.50 18.85
N GLN A 192 -23.18 -0.69 19.70
CA GLN A 192 -23.47 -1.98 20.31
C GLN A 192 -23.63 -3.08 19.25
N ARG A 193 -24.48 -2.82 18.25
CA ARG A 193 -24.77 -3.80 17.20
C ARG A 193 -23.55 -4.05 16.32
N PHE A 194 -22.81 -3.00 15.96
CA PHE A 194 -21.59 -3.10 15.18
C PHE A 194 -20.54 -3.98 15.86
N HIS A 195 -20.23 -3.73 17.14
CA HIS A 195 -19.24 -4.53 17.84
C HIS A 195 -19.72 -5.96 18.10
N LEU A 196 -21.02 -6.21 18.32
CA LEU A 196 -21.54 -7.57 18.38
C LEU A 196 -21.29 -8.35 17.07
N ILE A 197 -21.51 -7.72 15.92
CA ILE A 197 -21.19 -8.32 14.61
C ILE A 197 -19.70 -8.66 14.51
N LYS A 198 -18.81 -7.74 14.92
CA LYS A 198 -17.35 -7.95 14.97
C LYS A 198 -16.90 -9.01 15.98
N LEU A 199 -17.74 -9.30 16.97
CA LEU A 199 -17.55 -10.40 17.93
C LEU A 199 -18.19 -11.71 17.45
N LEU A 200 -18.67 -11.75 16.20
CA LEU A 200 -19.44 -12.85 15.60
C LEU A 200 -20.67 -13.25 16.41
N GLN A 201 -21.26 -12.28 17.13
CA GLN A 201 -22.49 -12.45 17.86
C GLN A 201 -23.63 -11.84 17.05
N LEU A 202 -24.71 -12.60 16.88
CA LEU A 202 -25.92 -12.06 16.29
C LEU A 202 -26.53 -11.05 17.28
N PRO A 203 -26.68 -9.76 16.91
CA PRO A 203 -27.33 -8.79 17.76
C PRO A 203 -28.79 -9.20 18.03
N PRO A 204 -29.28 -9.06 19.28
CA PRO A 204 -30.66 -9.42 19.61
C PRO A 204 -31.68 -8.57 18.81
N GLU A 205 -32.83 -9.14 18.52
CA GLU A 205 -33.91 -8.43 17.83
C GLU A 205 -34.50 -7.31 18.69
N GLY A 206 -35.00 -6.25 18.04
CA GLY A 206 -35.53 -5.06 18.71
C GLY A 206 -34.60 -3.85 18.64
N LYS A 207 -35.13 -2.71 19.10
CA LYS A 207 -34.43 -1.41 19.15
C LYS A 207 -34.26 -0.96 20.60
N GLY A 208 -33.31 -0.08 20.83
CA GLY A 208 -33.02 0.50 22.15
C GLY A 208 -31.59 0.21 22.60
N ARG A 209 -31.24 0.73 23.78
CA ARG A 209 -29.87 0.74 24.33
C ARG A 209 -29.60 -0.39 25.32
N TYR A 210 -30.64 -1.00 25.89
CA TYR A 210 -30.48 -2.03 26.93
C TYR A 210 -30.46 -3.44 26.35
N ILE A 211 -31.16 -3.70 25.24
CA ILE A 211 -31.35 -5.07 24.70
C ILE A 211 -30.01 -5.79 24.44
N ALA A 212 -29.01 -5.08 23.90
CA ALA A 212 -27.72 -5.66 23.52
C ALA A 212 -26.76 -5.86 24.71
N ALA A 213 -27.00 -5.22 25.86
CA ALA A 213 -26.07 -5.18 26.98
C ALA A 213 -25.78 -6.58 27.56
N GLY A 214 -26.80 -7.46 27.62
CA GLY A 214 -26.63 -8.83 28.10
C GLY A 214 -25.58 -9.63 27.33
N ARG A 215 -25.37 -9.34 26.05
CA ARG A 215 -24.34 -9.99 25.22
C ARG A 215 -22.94 -9.54 25.62
N PHE A 216 -22.72 -8.26 25.85
CA PHE A 216 -21.44 -7.75 26.35
C PHE A 216 -21.15 -8.27 27.75
N VAL A 217 -22.16 -8.31 28.64
CA VAL A 217 -22.04 -8.86 29.99
C VAL A 217 -21.61 -10.33 29.95
N ALA A 218 -22.23 -11.14 29.10
CA ALA A 218 -21.87 -12.54 28.93
C ALA A 218 -20.41 -12.70 28.45
N ILE A 219 -19.98 -11.91 27.48
CA ILE A 219 -18.61 -11.94 26.93
C ILE A 219 -17.58 -11.48 27.96
N SER A 220 -17.83 -10.38 28.65
CA SER A 220 -16.96 -9.87 29.72
C SER A 220 -16.76 -10.92 30.81
N ARG A 221 -17.81 -11.64 31.20
CA ARG A 221 -17.73 -12.74 32.19
C ARG A 221 -16.96 -13.95 31.66
N GLU A 222 -17.17 -14.31 30.40
CA GLU A 222 -16.43 -15.40 29.75
C GLU A 222 -14.93 -15.11 29.72
N LEU A 223 -14.54 -13.88 29.36
CA LEU A 223 -13.14 -13.44 29.26
C LEU A 223 -12.53 -12.98 30.60
N LYS A 224 -13.34 -12.78 31.63
CA LYS A 224 -12.95 -12.27 32.96
C LYS A 224 -12.28 -10.89 32.93
N ILE A 225 -12.71 -10.01 32.02
CA ILE A 225 -12.24 -8.63 31.93
C ILE A 225 -13.38 -7.64 32.24
N PRO A 226 -13.11 -6.45 32.80
CA PRO A 226 -14.15 -5.45 33.03
C PRO A 226 -14.89 -5.05 31.76
N LEU A 227 -16.18 -4.71 31.86
CA LEU A 227 -17.00 -4.28 30.71
C LEU A 227 -16.41 -3.05 30.01
N ASN A 228 -15.99 -2.05 30.79
CA ASN A 228 -15.31 -0.86 30.25
C ASN A 228 -14.02 -1.20 29.48
N SER A 229 -13.25 -2.18 29.95
CA SER A 229 -12.07 -2.66 29.23
C SER A 229 -12.46 -3.36 27.94
N LEU A 230 -13.50 -4.21 27.96
CA LEU A 230 -14.01 -4.90 26.77
C LEU A 230 -14.43 -3.90 25.69
N THR A 231 -15.25 -2.90 26.03
CA THR A 231 -15.71 -1.89 25.08
C THR A 231 -14.58 -0.99 24.58
N THR A 232 -13.60 -0.67 25.44
CA THR A 232 -12.38 0.05 25.03
C THR A 232 -11.57 -0.76 24.01
N ILE A 233 -11.39 -2.06 24.25
CA ILE A 233 -10.66 -2.95 23.35
C ILE A 233 -11.40 -3.11 22.03
N THR A 234 -12.72 -3.31 22.03
CA THR A 234 -13.49 -3.46 20.78
C THR A 234 -13.52 -2.16 19.97
N ASN A 235 -13.58 -0.99 20.61
CA ASN A 235 -13.37 0.29 19.92
C ASN A 235 -11.99 0.39 19.27
N TYR A 236 -10.93 0.00 19.99
CA TYR A 236 -9.56 0.03 19.48
C TYR A 236 -9.35 -0.94 18.32
N ARG A 237 -9.88 -2.16 18.44
CA ARG A 237 -9.69 -3.24 17.46
C ARG A 237 -10.53 -3.05 16.21
N ASP A 238 -11.81 -2.67 16.38
CA ASP A 238 -12.78 -2.68 15.28
C ASP A 238 -12.95 -1.32 14.60
N GLY A 239 -12.54 -0.24 15.28
CA GLY A 239 -12.74 1.13 14.81
C GLY A 239 -14.19 1.60 14.95
N ARG A 240 -14.57 2.59 14.14
CA ARG A 240 -15.93 3.15 14.11
C ARG A 240 -16.87 2.28 13.26
N PRO A 241 -18.20 2.34 13.51
CA PRO A 241 -19.18 1.64 12.69
C PRO A 241 -19.03 1.98 11.20
N HIS A 242 -18.99 0.94 10.38
CA HIS A 242 -18.95 1.00 8.92
C HIS A 242 -20.01 0.09 8.31
N LYS A 243 -20.27 0.27 7.02
CA LYS A 243 -21.31 -0.44 6.28
C LYS A 243 -20.72 -1.60 5.48
N TYR A 244 -21.62 -2.49 5.06
CA TYR A 244 -21.33 -3.63 4.20
C TYR A 244 -22.08 -3.44 2.89
N TRP A 245 -21.40 -3.65 1.77
CA TRP A 245 -21.95 -3.43 0.45
C TRP A 245 -21.70 -4.61 -0.46
N ARG A 246 -22.66 -4.92 -1.32
CA ARG A 246 -22.54 -5.86 -2.44
C ARG A 246 -22.27 -5.07 -3.71
N ILE A 247 -21.23 -5.45 -4.45
CA ILE A 247 -20.90 -4.95 -5.78
C ILE A 247 -21.00 -6.10 -6.80
N GLY A 248 -21.77 -5.89 -7.87
CA GLY A 248 -21.89 -6.85 -8.97
C GLY A 248 -20.70 -6.78 -9.91
N THR A 249 -20.11 -7.93 -10.24
CA THR A 249 -18.93 -7.99 -11.13
C THR A 249 -19.28 -8.19 -12.60
N LYS A 250 -20.54 -8.53 -12.93
CA LYS A 250 -20.97 -8.82 -14.31
C LYS A 250 -21.64 -7.64 -14.99
N SER A 251 -21.35 -7.47 -16.28
CA SER A 251 -22.08 -6.53 -17.14
C SER A 251 -23.53 -7.00 -17.33
N GLY A 252 -24.47 -6.08 -17.15
CA GLY A 252 -25.89 -6.36 -17.37
C GLY A 252 -26.27 -6.57 -18.84
N SER A 253 -25.45 -6.10 -19.79
CA SER A 253 -25.70 -6.22 -21.23
C SER A 253 -24.99 -7.41 -21.87
N THR A 254 -23.70 -7.61 -21.54
CA THR A 254 -22.86 -8.66 -22.15
C THR A 254 -22.73 -9.91 -21.29
N ASN A 255 -23.12 -9.86 -20.01
CA ASN A 255 -22.91 -10.92 -19.01
C ASN A 255 -21.42 -11.29 -18.77
N GLU A 256 -20.49 -10.49 -19.30
CA GLU A 256 -19.06 -10.62 -19.06
C GLU A 256 -18.72 -10.29 -17.61
N SER A 257 -17.80 -11.07 -17.01
CA SER A 257 -17.32 -10.82 -15.64
C SER A 257 -16.08 -9.93 -15.65
N PHE A 258 -16.12 -8.88 -14.83
CA PHE A 258 -15.03 -7.96 -14.57
C PHE A 258 -14.27 -8.28 -13.27
N TRP A 259 -14.58 -9.43 -12.65
CA TRP A 259 -13.99 -9.84 -11.37
C TRP A 259 -12.46 -9.90 -11.41
N GLU A 260 -11.87 -10.56 -12.42
CA GLU A 260 -10.40 -10.68 -12.51
C GLU A 260 -9.71 -9.32 -12.66
N LYS A 261 -10.34 -8.37 -13.36
CA LYS A 261 -9.85 -6.99 -13.48
C LYS A 261 -9.92 -6.26 -12.12
N MET A 262 -11.06 -6.35 -11.43
CA MET A 262 -11.25 -5.78 -10.07
C MET A 262 -10.24 -6.34 -9.06
N ARG A 263 -10.04 -7.67 -9.09
CA ARG A 263 -9.09 -8.38 -8.22
C ARG A 263 -7.65 -7.95 -8.49
N SER A 264 -7.19 -8.07 -9.74
CA SER A 264 -5.79 -7.79 -10.10
C SER A 264 -5.39 -6.33 -9.94
N ASN A 265 -6.34 -5.39 -10.09
CA ASN A 265 -6.08 -3.95 -9.95
C ASN A 265 -6.45 -3.39 -8.57
N SER A 266 -6.87 -4.23 -7.60
CA SER A 266 -7.23 -3.82 -6.24
C SER A 266 -8.27 -2.70 -6.18
N HIS A 267 -9.36 -2.85 -6.93
CA HIS A 267 -10.49 -1.92 -6.89
C HIS A 267 -11.81 -2.67 -7.05
N VAL A 268 -12.92 -2.07 -6.62
CA VAL A 268 -14.25 -2.43 -7.12
C VAL A 268 -14.67 -1.41 -8.16
N SER A 269 -15.47 -1.84 -9.14
CA SER A 269 -16.01 -0.93 -10.13
C SER A 269 -17.44 -1.22 -10.54
N ILE A 270 -18.10 -0.21 -11.10
CA ILE A 270 -19.43 -0.34 -11.70
C ILE A 270 -19.42 0.21 -13.13
N GLY A 271 -20.36 -0.29 -13.95
CA GLY A 271 -20.57 0.16 -15.33
C GLY A 271 -21.28 1.52 -15.42
N TRP A 272 -22.08 1.73 -16.47
CA TRP A 272 -22.74 2.99 -16.82
C TRP A 272 -21.80 4.08 -17.35
N SER A 273 -20.93 3.75 -18.30
CA SER A 273 -19.97 4.68 -18.90
C SER A 273 -20.59 5.94 -19.51
N ASP A 274 -21.85 5.89 -19.96
CA ASP A 274 -22.47 7.00 -20.69
C ASP A 274 -22.82 8.20 -19.82
N VAL A 275 -22.85 8.06 -18.48
CA VAL A 275 -23.04 9.22 -17.59
C VAL A 275 -21.76 10.05 -17.39
N GLY A 276 -20.60 9.55 -17.82
CA GLY A 276 -19.33 10.27 -17.71
C GLY A 276 -18.81 10.39 -16.27
N ASP A 277 -17.84 11.27 -16.05
CA ASP A 277 -17.24 11.52 -14.73
C ASP A 277 -18.27 12.12 -13.75
N LEU A 278 -18.38 11.53 -12.56
CA LEU A 278 -19.32 11.91 -11.50
C LEU A 278 -18.64 12.49 -10.26
N SER A 279 -17.39 12.94 -10.38
CA SER A 279 -16.65 13.57 -9.27
C SER A 279 -17.33 14.82 -8.70
N TRP A 280 -18.30 15.39 -9.41
CA TRP A 280 -19.14 16.52 -8.97
C TRP A 280 -20.34 16.11 -8.09
N VAL A 281 -20.66 14.82 -7.98
CA VAL A 281 -21.86 14.34 -7.27
C VAL A 281 -21.58 14.27 -5.78
N GLU A 282 -22.18 15.19 -5.03
CA GLU A 282 -22.15 15.20 -3.57
C GLU A 282 -23.37 14.49 -2.96
N TYR A 283 -23.30 14.12 -1.68
CA TYR A 283 -24.45 13.57 -0.94
C TYR A 283 -25.51 14.65 -0.66
N SER A 284 -26.29 15.01 -1.68
CA SER A 284 -27.37 15.98 -1.60
C SER A 284 -28.56 15.59 -2.48
N GLN A 285 -29.77 16.02 -2.10
CA GLN A 285 -30.96 15.78 -2.92
C GLN A 285 -30.82 16.44 -4.30
N LYS A 286 -30.25 17.65 -4.35
CA LYS A 286 -29.98 18.38 -5.60
C LYS A 286 -29.08 17.59 -6.55
N SER A 287 -27.95 17.06 -6.07
CA SER A 287 -27.02 16.27 -6.88
C SER A 287 -27.67 14.96 -7.33
N LYS A 288 -28.49 14.34 -6.48
CA LYS A 288 -29.25 13.13 -6.81
C LYS A 288 -30.28 13.35 -7.93
N ASP A 289 -30.94 14.51 -7.94
CA ASP A 289 -31.89 14.89 -8.98
C ASP A 289 -31.18 15.22 -10.30
N GLN A 290 -30.04 15.92 -10.24
CA GLN A 290 -29.20 16.18 -11.42
C GLN A 290 -28.64 14.90 -12.06
N LEU A 291 -28.19 13.94 -11.24
CA LEU A 291 -27.77 12.64 -11.72
C LEU A 291 -28.93 11.87 -12.35
N TYR A 292 -30.14 11.97 -11.79
CA TYR A 292 -31.34 11.35 -12.35
C TYR A 292 -31.67 11.86 -13.76
N GLU A 293 -31.61 13.18 -13.98
CA GLU A 293 -31.81 13.79 -15.30
C GLU A 293 -30.75 13.29 -16.31
N THR A 294 -29.49 13.19 -15.88
CA THR A 294 -28.39 12.66 -16.72
C THR A 294 -28.61 11.20 -17.08
N VAL A 295 -29.09 10.38 -16.13
CA VAL A 295 -29.43 8.97 -16.37
C VAL A 295 -30.60 8.84 -17.35
N ILE A 296 -31.62 9.68 -17.25
CA ILE A 296 -32.76 9.66 -18.20
C ILE A 296 -32.30 10.03 -19.60
N ASP A 297 -31.49 11.08 -19.75
CA ASP A 297 -31.00 11.54 -21.04
C ASP A 297 -30.19 10.44 -21.75
N ARG A 298 -29.23 9.86 -21.03
CA ARG A 298 -28.28 8.87 -21.56
C ARG A 298 -28.84 7.46 -21.71
N TYR A 299 -29.77 7.07 -20.83
CA TYR A 299 -30.41 5.74 -20.83
C TYR A 299 -31.91 5.82 -21.13
N SER A 300 -32.28 6.70 -22.07
CA SER A 300 -33.66 7.07 -22.49
C SER A 300 -34.56 5.92 -22.97
N SER A 301 -34.04 4.70 -23.10
CA SER A 301 -34.81 3.48 -23.37
C SER A 301 -35.44 2.84 -22.12
N LYS A 302 -35.23 3.42 -20.93
CA LYS A 302 -35.68 2.89 -19.64
C LYS A 302 -36.91 3.61 -19.10
N THR A 303 -37.77 2.85 -18.41
CA THR A 303 -38.91 3.44 -17.68
C THR A 303 -38.42 4.35 -16.54
N PRO A 304 -39.21 5.35 -16.09
CA PRO A 304 -38.83 6.20 -14.95
C PRO A 304 -38.44 5.41 -13.69
N GLN A 305 -39.10 4.27 -13.46
CA GLN A 305 -38.79 3.38 -12.34
C GLN A 305 -37.42 2.69 -12.48
N GLU A 306 -37.02 2.32 -13.69
CA GLU A 306 -35.71 1.73 -13.97
C GLU A 306 -34.59 2.76 -13.91
N ALA A 307 -34.82 3.96 -14.45
CA ALA A 307 -33.90 5.09 -14.33
C ALA A 307 -33.67 5.44 -12.86
N GLY A 308 -34.72 5.45 -12.04
CA GLY A 308 -34.61 5.67 -10.59
C GLY A 308 -33.77 4.60 -9.87
N LYS A 309 -33.88 3.33 -10.28
CA LYS A 309 -33.07 2.23 -9.75
C LYS A 309 -31.59 2.33 -10.16
N ILE A 310 -31.31 2.77 -11.38
CA ILE A 310 -29.93 3.01 -11.85
C ILE A 310 -29.33 4.18 -11.08
N ASN A 311 -30.05 5.30 -11.02
CA ASN A 311 -29.64 6.50 -10.28
C ASN A 311 -29.29 6.16 -8.83
N ALA A 312 -30.14 5.39 -8.13
CA ALA A 312 -29.87 5.00 -6.75
C ALA A 312 -28.58 4.16 -6.59
N LYS A 313 -28.25 3.28 -7.55
CA LYS A 313 -27.04 2.45 -7.48
C LYS A 313 -25.78 3.28 -7.69
N ILE A 314 -25.78 4.13 -8.73
CA ILE A 314 -24.67 5.02 -9.03
C ILE A 314 -24.48 5.99 -7.87
N PHE A 315 -25.55 6.65 -7.42
CA PHE A 315 -25.50 7.59 -6.29
C PHE A 315 -24.95 6.95 -5.02
N ASN A 316 -25.39 5.73 -4.68
CA ASN A 316 -24.86 5.02 -3.50
C ASN A 316 -23.37 4.71 -3.65
N PHE A 317 -22.92 4.23 -4.82
CA PHE A 317 -21.51 3.92 -5.06
C PHE A 317 -20.63 5.16 -4.97
N VAL A 318 -21.09 6.28 -5.53
CA VAL A 318 -20.32 7.53 -5.55
C VAL A 318 -20.32 8.21 -4.19
N THR A 319 -21.45 8.24 -3.46
CA THR A 319 -21.62 9.14 -2.30
C THR A 319 -21.81 8.45 -0.94
N ARG A 320 -22.19 7.16 -0.88
CA ARG A 320 -22.52 6.48 0.38
C ARG A 320 -21.52 5.39 0.79
N ILE A 321 -20.77 4.86 -0.17
CA ILE A 321 -19.63 3.98 0.10
C ILE A 321 -18.47 4.88 0.51
N GLU A 322 -17.92 4.65 1.69
CA GLU A 322 -16.86 5.47 2.28
C GLU A 322 -15.64 4.62 2.61
N GLU A 323 -14.50 5.26 2.89
CA GLU A 323 -13.30 4.57 3.36
C GLU A 323 -13.60 3.78 4.64
N GLY A 324 -13.10 2.54 4.71
CA GLY A 324 -13.35 1.61 5.81
C GLY A 324 -14.60 0.74 5.64
N ASP A 325 -15.52 1.08 4.72
CA ASP A 325 -16.64 0.18 4.39
C ASP A 325 -16.14 -1.15 3.81
N ILE A 326 -16.90 -2.22 4.09
CA ILE A 326 -16.62 -3.56 3.56
C ILE A 326 -17.44 -3.78 2.30
N VAL A 327 -16.80 -4.25 1.23
CA VAL A 327 -17.41 -4.56 -0.06
C VAL A 327 -17.28 -6.04 -0.39
N LEU A 328 -18.33 -6.60 -0.98
CA LEU A 328 -18.41 -7.96 -1.47
C LEU A 328 -18.56 -7.92 -2.98
N ALA A 329 -17.56 -8.38 -3.71
CA ALA A 329 -17.68 -8.63 -5.14
C ALA A 329 -18.48 -9.91 -5.37
N ALA A 330 -19.61 -9.84 -6.07
CA ALA A 330 -20.55 -10.95 -6.17
C ALA A 330 -21.22 -11.12 -7.55
N GLU A 331 -21.29 -12.37 -7.99
CA GLU A 331 -22.03 -12.83 -9.17
C GLU A 331 -23.33 -13.53 -8.77
N GLY A 332 -24.45 -12.85 -8.97
CA GLY A 332 -25.72 -13.35 -8.44
C GLY A 332 -25.65 -13.46 -6.92
N LYS A 333 -25.75 -14.69 -6.39
CA LYS A 333 -25.60 -14.99 -4.95
C LYS A 333 -24.17 -15.34 -4.54
N GLN A 334 -23.33 -15.73 -5.50
CA GLN A 334 -21.98 -16.17 -5.22
C GLN A 334 -21.10 -14.95 -4.94
N VAL A 335 -20.49 -14.93 -3.76
CA VAL A 335 -19.45 -13.98 -3.40
C VAL A 335 -18.11 -14.53 -3.88
N LEU A 336 -17.34 -13.66 -4.52
CA LEU A 336 -16.03 -13.96 -5.10
C LEU A 336 -14.88 -13.35 -4.29
N GLY A 337 -15.16 -12.27 -3.56
CA GLY A 337 -14.18 -11.67 -2.66
C GLY A 337 -14.79 -10.62 -1.74
N ILE A 338 -14.14 -10.46 -0.59
CA ILE A 338 -14.40 -9.43 0.42
C ILE A 338 -13.23 -8.47 0.40
N GLY A 339 -13.51 -7.18 0.36
CA GLY A 339 -12.49 -6.15 0.49
C GLY A 339 -12.95 -4.99 1.38
N ARG A 340 -11.98 -4.17 1.78
CA ARG A 340 -12.18 -2.91 2.50
C ARG A 340 -11.88 -1.76 1.57
N ILE A 341 -12.73 -0.74 1.53
CA ILE A 341 -12.51 0.47 0.75
C ILE A 341 -11.36 1.27 1.39
N ILE A 342 -10.38 1.66 0.59
CA ILE A 342 -9.16 2.38 1.02
C ILE A 342 -8.97 3.72 0.30
N GLY A 343 -9.97 4.16 -0.46
CA GLY A 343 -9.88 5.41 -1.22
C GLY A 343 -11.23 5.91 -1.72
N ASP A 344 -11.19 7.13 -2.23
CA ASP A 344 -12.35 7.84 -2.75
C ASP A 344 -12.81 7.30 -4.11
N TYR A 345 -13.90 7.88 -4.62
CA TYR A 345 -14.38 7.61 -5.96
C TYR A 345 -13.36 8.08 -7.00
N GLU A 346 -13.10 7.23 -8.00
CA GLU A 346 -12.25 7.52 -9.14
C GLU A 346 -12.99 7.22 -10.46
N TYR A 347 -12.57 7.90 -11.52
CA TYR A 347 -13.14 7.72 -12.87
C TYR A 347 -12.03 7.46 -13.90
N ASP A 348 -12.15 6.36 -14.65
CA ASP A 348 -11.28 6.03 -15.78
C ASP A 348 -12.10 5.73 -17.04
N ALA A 349 -12.16 6.69 -17.97
CA ALA A 349 -12.91 6.59 -19.21
C ALA A 349 -12.41 5.49 -20.17
N THR A 350 -11.23 4.90 -19.94
CA THR A 350 -10.66 3.84 -20.78
C THR A 350 -11.19 2.44 -20.44
N LEU A 351 -11.93 2.30 -19.33
CA LEU A 351 -12.47 1.03 -18.84
C LEU A 351 -13.96 0.89 -19.13
N ASP A 352 -14.43 -0.34 -19.34
CA ASP A 352 -15.87 -0.63 -19.49
C ASP A 352 -16.66 -0.40 -18.20
N PHE A 353 -15.99 -0.54 -17.06
CA PHE A 353 -16.50 -0.22 -15.72
C PHE A 353 -15.70 0.95 -15.16
N PRO A 354 -16.02 2.19 -15.59
CA PRO A 354 -15.13 3.33 -15.41
C PRO A 354 -15.24 3.96 -14.02
N HIS A 355 -16.27 3.62 -13.24
CA HIS A 355 -16.46 4.14 -11.88
C HIS A 355 -15.81 3.20 -10.88
N LEU A 356 -14.79 3.69 -10.19
CA LEU A 356 -13.86 2.88 -9.41
C LEU A 356 -13.86 3.33 -7.95
N ARG A 357 -13.58 2.38 -7.06
CA ARG A 357 -13.13 2.66 -5.69
C ARG A 357 -11.97 1.73 -5.32
N PRO A 358 -10.84 2.26 -4.86
CA PRO A 358 -9.72 1.44 -4.39
C PRO A 358 -10.13 0.52 -3.23
N VAL A 359 -9.67 -0.72 -3.27
CA VAL A 359 -10.04 -1.76 -2.30
C VAL A 359 -8.83 -2.57 -1.87
N GLU A 360 -8.68 -2.74 -0.56
CA GLU A 360 -7.86 -3.77 0.03
C GLU A 360 -8.66 -5.07 0.14
N TRP A 361 -8.36 -6.07 -0.69
CA TRP A 361 -8.98 -7.40 -0.56
C TRP A 361 -8.54 -8.09 0.75
N LEU A 362 -9.53 -8.61 1.49
CA LEU A 362 -9.42 -9.26 2.80
C LEU A 362 -9.62 -10.78 2.73
N SER A 363 -10.47 -11.26 1.81
CA SER A 363 -10.75 -12.69 1.63
C SER A 363 -11.25 -12.95 0.21
N PHE A 364 -10.97 -14.16 -0.30
CA PHE A 364 -11.39 -14.66 -1.61
C PHE A 364 -12.15 -15.97 -1.50
N GLU A 365 -12.54 -16.35 -0.27
CA GLU A 365 -13.34 -17.53 -0.06
C GLU A 365 -14.65 -17.37 -0.84
N ASN A 366 -15.03 -18.39 -1.61
CA ASN A 366 -16.26 -18.39 -2.37
C ASN A 366 -17.40 -18.96 -1.54
N TRP A 367 -18.49 -18.22 -1.39
CA TRP A 367 -19.72 -18.73 -0.75
C TRP A 367 -20.97 -18.05 -1.29
N GLU A 368 -22.14 -18.55 -0.92
CA GLU A 368 -23.41 -17.91 -1.29
C GLU A 368 -23.94 -17.02 -0.17
N LEU A 369 -24.24 -15.77 -0.50
CA LEU A 369 -25.06 -14.92 0.36
C LEU A 369 -26.45 -15.52 0.51
N GLU A 370 -26.94 -15.60 1.74
CA GLU A 370 -28.28 -16.10 2.04
C GLU A 370 -29.36 -15.22 1.37
N GLU A 371 -29.05 -13.94 1.13
CA GLU A 371 -29.92 -13.00 0.43
C GLU A 371 -29.95 -13.17 -1.09
N GLY A 372 -31.15 -13.09 -1.68
CA GLY A 372 -31.38 -12.98 -3.13
C GLY A 372 -31.03 -11.60 -3.73
N LEU A 373 -30.14 -10.83 -3.10
CA LEU A 373 -29.71 -9.54 -3.63
C LEU A 373 -28.90 -9.78 -4.92
N ARG A 374 -29.52 -9.51 -6.07
CA ARG A 374 -28.88 -9.56 -7.41
C ARG A 374 -28.61 -8.15 -7.97
N SER A 375 -28.56 -7.14 -7.10
CA SER A 375 -28.36 -5.74 -7.50
C SER A 375 -26.88 -5.40 -7.65
N ALA A 376 -26.50 -4.74 -8.73
CA ALA A 376 -25.13 -4.30 -8.99
C ALA A 376 -24.50 -3.47 -7.84
N VAL A 377 -25.29 -2.71 -7.09
CA VAL A 377 -24.86 -2.07 -5.83
C VAL A 377 -26.00 -2.23 -4.83
N ALA A 378 -25.72 -2.74 -3.62
CA ALA A 378 -26.70 -2.84 -2.54
C ALA A 378 -26.04 -2.84 -1.17
N GLU A 379 -26.65 -2.16 -0.20
CA GLU A 379 -26.23 -2.19 1.21
C GLU A 379 -26.70 -3.50 1.87
N ILE A 380 -25.81 -4.21 2.54
CA ILE A 380 -26.09 -5.45 3.27
C ILE A 380 -26.39 -5.08 4.73
N ARG A 381 -27.66 -5.22 5.12
CA ARG A 381 -28.15 -4.77 6.44
C ARG A 381 -28.47 -5.89 7.42
N LYS A 382 -28.66 -7.12 6.93
CA LYS A 382 -29.03 -8.25 7.79
C LYS A 382 -27.85 -8.66 8.67
N PRO A 383 -27.99 -8.68 10.00
CA PRO A 383 -26.88 -9.03 10.88
C PRO A 383 -26.31 -10.45 10.66
N VAL A 384 -27.15 -11.41 10.25
CA VAL A 384 -26.70 -12.78 9.92
C VAL A 384 -25.65 -12.76 8.80
N ASN A 385 -25.90 -12.00 7.73
CA ASN A 385 -24.94 -11.85 6.63
C ASN A 385 -23.68 -11.11 7.07
N GLN A 386 -23.81 -10.06 7.88
CA GLN A 386 -22.67 -9.28 8.37
C GLN A 386 -21.76 -10.11 9.28
N VAL A 387 -22.33 -10.92 10.17
CA VAL A 387 -21.59 -11.89 11.00
C VAL A 387 -20.88 -12.92 10.13
N GLU A 388 -21.54 -13.45 9.10
CA GLU A 388 -20.89 -14.40 8.20
C GLU A 388 -19.74 -13.76 7.42
N ILE A 389 -19.89 -12.50 6.97
CA ILE A 389 -18.80 -11.75 6.33
C ILE A 389 -17.60 -11.63 7.27
N GLU A 390 -17.80 -11.21 8.52
CA GLU A 390 -16.70 -11.12 9.50
C GLU A 390 -16.07 -12.48 9.79
N ARG A 391 -16.86 -13.57 9.79
CA ARG A 391 -16.34 -14.93 9.95
C ARG A 391 -15.38 -15.27 8.82
N LYS A 392 -15.75 -14.97 7.57
CA LYS A 392 -14.94 -15.19 6.36
C LYS A 392 -13.69 -14.31 6.31
N ILE A 393 -13.68 -13.15 6.98
CA ILE A 393 -12.49 -12.30 7.17
C ILE A 393 -11.54 -12.92 8.20
N LEU A 394 -12.07 -13.54 9.27
CA LEU A 394 -11.28 -14.11 10.37
C LEU A 394 -10.61 -15.45 10.05
N THR A 395 -11.20 -16.23 9.15
CA THR A 395 -10.57 -17.41 8.56
C THR A 395 -10.11 -17.11 7.14
N PRO A 396 -9.13 -16.20 6.93
CA PRO A 396 -8.68 -15.94 5.59
C PRO A 396 -8.09 -17.25 5.04
N GLU A 397 -8.60 -17.73 3.90
CA GLU A 397 -7.78 -18.59 3.08
C GLU A 397 -6.45 -17.87 2.88
N LYS A 398 -5.34 -18.52 3.30
CA LYS A 398 -4.00 -17.96 3.20
C LYS A 398 -3.64 -17.79 1.73
N GLU A 399 -3.98 -16.63 1.19
CA GLU A 399 -3.52 -16.25 -0.13
C GLU A 399 -1.99 -16.07 -0.16
N PRO A 400 -1.39 -16.16 -1.35
CA PRO A 400 -0.04 -15.67 -1.59
C PRO A 400 0.19 -14.26 -1.03
N PRO A 401 1.42 -13.91 -0.62
CA PRO A 401 1.76 -12.51 -0.38
C PRO A 401 1.35 -11.68 -1.62
N LYS A 402 0.61 -10.61 -1.37
CA LYS A 402 0.22 -9.62 -2.37
C LYS A 402 1.48 -9.15 -3.10
N PRO A 403 1.50 -9.02 -4.44
CA PRO A 403 2.54 -8.27 -5.12
C PRO A 403 2.53 -6.84 -4.57
N ILE A 404 3.54 -6.47 -3.79
CA ILE A 404 3.74 -5.08 -3.41
C ILE A 404 4.05 -4.32 -4.70
N HIS A 405 3.08 -3.59 -5.24
CA HIS A 405 3.29 -2.72 -6.39
C HIS A 405 3.96 -1.41 -5.95
N LYS A 406 5.14 -1.51 -5.35
CA LYS A 406 6.01 -0.34 -5.18
C LYS A 406 6.49 0.08 -6.57
N LYS A 407 5.97 1.21 -7.05
CA LYS A 407 6.36 1.78 -8.34
C LYS A 407 7.78 2.33 -8.20
N LEU A 408 8.73 1.69 -8.89
CA LEU A 408 10.10 2.18 -8.94
C LEU A 408 10.16 3.45 -9.80
N SER A 409 11.13 4.33 -9.54
CA SER A 409 11.39 5.53 -10.34
C SER A 409 12.60 5.33 -11.27
N GLY A 410 12.84 6.27 -12.19
CA GLY A 410 14.00 6.26 -13.08
C GLY A 410 14.08 5.04 -14.01
N ILE A 411 15.31 4.57 -14.28
CA ILE A 411 15.56 3.40 -15.13
C ILE A 411 14.88 2.13 -14.56
N PRO A 412 14.97 1.81 -13.26
CA PRO A 412 14.25 0.67 -12.68
C PRO A 412 12.73 0.75 -12.87
N GLY A 413 12.14 1.94 -12.73
CA GLY A 413 10.71 2.17 -13.00
C GLY A 413 10.33 1.90 -14.45
N ARG A 414 11.17 2.35 -15.41
CA ARG A 414 10.96 2.10 -16.83
C ARG A 414 11.05 0.61 -17.17
N ILE A 415 12.02 -0.09 -16.57
CA ILE A 415 12.17 -1.55 -16.67
C ILE A 415 10.93 -2.25 -16.11
N GLN A 416 10.51 -1.90 -14.89
CA GLN A 416 9.32 -2.46 -14.23
C GLN A 416 8.07 -2.29 -15.09
N GLY A 417 7.80 -1.10 -15.63
CA GLY A 417 6.63 -0.85 -16.47
C GLY A 417 6.62 -1.68 -17.75
N ILE A 418 7.78 -1.90 -18.38
CA ILE A 418 7.87 -2.80 -19.54
C ILE A 418 7.66 -4.26 -19.12
N LEU A 419 8.28 -4.71 -18.02
CA LEU A 419 8.12 -6.07 -17.53
C LEU A 419 6.67 -6.38 -17.14
N GLN A 420 5.93 -5.43 -16.57
CA GLN A 420 4.50 -5.60 -16.28
C GLN A 420 3.67 -5.79 -17.57
N ARG A 421 4.01 -5.07 -18.64
CA ARG A 421 3.26 -5.13 -19.90
C ARG A 421 3.66 -6.32 -20.77
N LYS A 422 4.95 -6.57 -20.92
CA LYS A 422 5.53 -7.53 -21.88
C LYS A 422 6.20 -8.75 -21.24
N ARG A 423 6.51 -8.74 -19.93
CA ARG A 423 7.29 -9.77 -19.21
C ARG A 423 8.76 -9.92 -19.63
N GLN A 424 9.18 -9.28 -20.71
CA GLN A 424 10.56 -9.28 -21.17
C GLN A 424 11.02 -7.92 -21.72
N VAL A 425 12.28 -7.56 -21.43
CA VAL A 425 12.89 -6.29 -21.86
C VAL A 425 14.35 -6.48 -22.27
N ILE A 426 14.79 -5.75 -23.29
CA ILE A 426 16.19 -5.64 -23.72
C ILE A 426 16.67 -4.23 -23.39
N LEU A 427 17.74 -4.14 -22.61
CA LEU A 427 18.53 -2.93 -22.37
C LEU A 427 19.63 -2.88 -23.42
N TYR A 428 19.67 -1.84 -24.24
CA TYR A 428 20.64 -1.76 -25.33
C TYR A 428 21.34 -0.40 -25.39
N GLY A 429 22.56 -0.39 -25.92
CA GLY A 429 23.35 0.82 -26.09
C GLY A 429 24.86 0.56 -26.10
N PRO A 430 25.66 1.63 -26.19
CA PRO A 430 27.13 1.55 -26.22
C PRO A 430 27.72 0.85 -24.98
N PRO A 431 28.98 0.38 -25.03
CA PRO A 431 29.65 -0.18 -23.86
C PRO A 431 29.81 0.86 -22.74
N GLY A 432 29.82 0.40 -21.49
CA GLY A 432 30.00 1.28 -20.33
C GLY A 432 28.78 2.13 -19.95
N THR A 433 27.57 1.86 -20.44
CA THR A 433 26.34 2.61 -20.07
C THR A 433 25.54 1.98 -18.92
N GLY A 434 26.11 0.98 -18.23
CA GLY A 434 25.50 0.36 -17.04
C GLY A 434 24.35 -0.60 -17.32
N LYS A 435 24.23 -1.17 -18.53
CA LYS A 435 23.14 -2.11 -18.90
C LYS A 435 23.01 -3.28 -17.94
N THR A 436 24.09 -4.02 -17.72
CA THR A 436 24.11 -5.20 -16.83
C THR A 436 23.90 -4.79 -15.37
N TYR A 437 24.43 -3.64 -14.96
CA TYR A 437 24.17 -3.05 -13.63
C TYR A 437 22.69 -2.78 -13.41
N TRP A 438 22.03 -2.06 -14.32
CA TRP A 438 20.61 -1.74 -14.20
C TRP A 438 19.71 -2.97 -14.30
N ALA A 439 20.08 -3.96 -15.13
CA ALA A 439 19.38 -5.24 -15.21
C ALA A 439 19.41 -5.98 -13.86
N LEU A 440 20.60 -6.16 -13.29
CA LEU A 440 20.79 -6.85 -12.01
C LEU A 440 20.16 -6.10 -10.84
N LYS A 441 20.41 -4.79 -10.74
CA LYS A 441 19.86 -3.93 -9.68
C LYS A 441 18.34 -3.97 -9.69
N THR A 442 17.72 -3.86 -10.86
CA THR A 442 16.26 -3.88 -10.98
C THR A 442 15.68 -5.27 -10.71
N ALA A 443 16.29 -6.34 -11.22
CA ALA A 443 15.84 -7.70 -10.96
C ALA A 443 15.87 -8.03 -9.46
N LYS A 444 16.96 -7.71 -8.78
CA LYS A 444 17.11 -7.90 -7.33
C LYS A 444 16.09 -7.08 -6.55
N GLN A 445 15.91 -5.81 -6.90
CA GLN A 445 14.94 -4.93 -6.25
C GLN A 445 13.51 -5.43 -6.43
N LEU A 446 13.11 -5.82 -7.65
CA LEU A 446 11.77 -6.34 -7.91
C LEU A 446 11.54 -7.69 -7.24
N ALA A 447 12.54 -8.57 -7.22
CA ALA A 447 12.47 -9.84 -6.51
C ALA A 447 12.41 -9.66 -4.99
N ALA A 448 13.15 -8.69 -4.42
CA ALA A 448 13.06 -8.34 -3.01
C ALA A 448 11.65 -7.87 -2.62
N ILE A 449 11.11 -6.91 -3.38
CA ILE A 449 9.76 -6.37 -3.16
C ILE A 449 8.72 -7.48 -3.25
N GLN A 450 8.80 -8.34 -4.27
CA GLN A 450 7.81 -9.39 -4.49
C GLN A 450 7.93 -10.54 -3.48
N ASN A 451 9.14 -11.01 -3.22
CA ASN A 451 9.35 -12.26 -2.50
C ASN A 451 9.49 -12.05 -0.99
N PHE A 452 9.90 -10.85 -0.55
CA PHE A 452 10.17 -10.52 0.85
C PHE A 452 9.39 -9.30 1.36
N GLY A 453 8.78 -8.52 0.46
CA GLY A 453 7.93 -7.39 0.82
C GLY A 453 8.67 -6.10 1.19
N ASP A 454 9.97 -6.00 0.89
CA ASP A 454 10.81 -4.85 1.25
C ASP A 454 11.82 -4.52 0.12
N ASP A 455 12.51 -3.38 0.24
CA ASP A 455 13.59 -2.99 -0.66
C ASP A 455 14.80 -3.91 -0.51
N PHE A 456 15.53 -4.12 -1.61
CA PHE A 456 16.69 -5.01 -1.61
C PHE A 456 17.73 -4.60 -0.55
N GLU A 457 17.97 -3.30 -0.36
CA GLU A 457 18.96 -2.81 0.60
C GLU A 457 18.57 -3.06 2.07
N SER A 458 17.27 -3.08 2.38
CA SER A 458 16.72 -3.33 3.71
C SER A 458 16.76 -4.80 4.13
N LEU A 459 16.96 -5.71 3.18
CA LEU A 459 17.00 -7.15 3.46
C LEU A 459 18.23 -7.56 4.27
N SER A 460 18.08 -8.61 5.08
CA SER A 460 19.21 -9.27 5.75
C SER A 460 20.16 -9.90 4.72
N ASP A 461 21.44 -10.06 5.07
CA ASP A 461 22.42 -10.70 4.16
C ASP A 461 22.01 -12.12 3.73
N LYS A 462 21.30 -12.82 4.61
CA LYS A 462 20.73 -14.14 4.34
C LYS A 462 19.66 -14.07 3.25
N ASP A 463 18.75 -13.10 3.33
CA ASP A 463 17.65 -12.94 2.36
C ASP A 463 18.16 -12.39 1.02
N LYS A 464 19.14 -11.46 1.05
CA LYS A 464 19.86 -11.01 -0.16
C LYS A 464 20.52 -12.18 -0.88
N SER A 465 21.15 -13.09 -0.13
CA SER A 465 21.78 -14.28 -0.69
C SER A 465 20.75 -15.23 -1.29
N ALA A 466 19.61 -15.46 -0.61
CA ALA A 466 18.53 -16.34 -1.06
C ALA A 466 17.94 -15.96 -2.44
N LEU A 467 17.98 -14.67 -2.80
CA LEU A 467 17.57 -14.20 -4.13
C LEU A 467 18.45 -14.75 -5.26
N THR A 468 19.70 -15.09 -4.97
CA THR A 468 20.68 -15.55 -5.98
C THR A 468 21.05 -17.03 -5.81
N ILE A 469 21.22 -17.49 -4.58
CA ILE A 469 21.57 -18.86 -4.22
C ILE A 469 20.74 -19.27 -3.00
N MET A 470 20.00 -20.38 -3.13
CA MET A 470 19.21 -20.98 -2.05
C MET A 470 20.10 -21.69 -1.02
N SER A 471 19.56 -21.96 0.17
CA SER A 471 20.29 -22.64 1.26
C SER A 471 20.76 -24.06 0.95
N ASP A 472 20.17 -24.71 -0.06
CA ASP A 472 20.56 -26.03 -0.57
C ASP A 472 21.58 -25.97 -1.72
N GLY A 473 22.12 -24.78 -2.02
CA GLY A 473 23.10 -24.54 -3.09
C GLY A 473 22.50 -24.42 -4.49
N LYS A 474 21.16 -24.46 -4.64
CA LYS A 474 20.51 -24.26 -5.94
C LYS A 474 20.37 -22.78 -6.30
N PRO A 475 20.23 -22.44 -7.59
CA PRO A 475 19.95 -21.07 -8.02
C PRO A 475 18.65 -20.52 -7.41
N GLY A 476 18.71 -19.27 -6.94
CA GLY A 476 17.59 -18.51 -6.38
C GLY A 476 16.65 -17.93 -7.44
N SER A 477 15.83 -16.96 -7.04
CA SER A 477 14.81 -16.34 -7.89
C SER A 477 15.36 -15.38 -8.95
N VAL A 478 16.61 -14.92 -8.80
CA VAL A 478 17.32 -14.07 -9.77
C VAL A 478 18.52 -14.85 -10.30
N GLN A 479 18.48 -15.18 -11.59
CA GLN A 479 19.52 -15.96 -12.27
C GLN A 479 20.09 -15.16 -13.43
N ILE A 480 21.36 -15.39 -13.76
CA ILE A 480 22.04 -14.75 -14.89
C ILE A 480 22.69 -15.80 -15.77
N CYS A 481 22.58 -15.63 -17.09
CA CYS A 481 23.39 -16.33 -18.08
C CYS A 481 23.90 -15.34 -19.13
N THR A 482 24.96 -15.70 -19.83
CA THR A 482 25.57 -14.89 -20.90
C THR A 482 25.53 -15.68 -22.20
N PHE A 483 25.00 -15.09 -23.26
CA PHE A 483 25.00 -15.73 -24.57
C PHE A 483 26.36 -15.57 -25.26
N HIS A 484 26.75 -16.62 -25.97
CA HIS A 484 27.97 -16.66 -26.77
C HIS A 484 27.73 -17.52 -28.03
N PRO A 485 28.60 -17.48 -29.05
CA PRO A 485 28.35 -18.14 -30.33
C PRO A 485 28.07 -19.65 -30.24
N ALA A 486 28.64 -20.32 -29.24
CA ALA A 486 28.40 -21.75 -28.98
C ALA A 486 27.20 -22.06 -28.07
N TYR A 487 26.46 -21.06 -27.58
CA TYR A 487 25.33 -21.25 -26.66
C TYR A 487 24.12 -21.73 -27.45
N GLY A 488 23.55 -22.87 -27.08
CA GLY A 488 22.51 -23.55 -27.86
C GLY A 488 21.18 -23.73 -27.14
N TYR A 489 20.24 -24.33 -27.86
CA TYR A 489 18.96 -24.81 -27.30
C TYR A 489 19.20 -25.80 -26.15
N GLU A 490 20.26 -26.60 -26.29
CA GLU A 490 20.68 -27.65 -25.37
C GLU A 490 21.09 -27.11 -23.99
N ASP A 491 21.58 -25.88 -23.93
CA ASP A 491 21.98 -25.19 -22.70
C ASP A 491 20.84 -24.37 -22.09
N PHE A 492 19.89 -23.94 -22.94
CA PHE A 492 18.80 -23.05 -22.54
C PHE A 492 17.53 -23.81 -22.12
N ILE A 493 17.12 -24.81 -22.90
CA ILE A 493 15.88 -25.56 -22.72
C ILE A 493 16.18 -26.98 -22.24
N GLU A 494 16.75 -27.83 -23.07
CA GLU A 494 17.15 -29.18 -22.72
C GLU A 494 18.07 -29.80 -23.77
N GLY A 495 18.96 -30.66 -23.33
CA GLY A 495 19.85 -31.39 -24.23
C GLY A 495 20.50 -32.60 -23.57
N PHE A 496 21.10 -33.45 -24.39
CA PHE A 496 21.89 -34.57 -23.89
C PHE A 496 23.30 -34.12 -23.53
N ARG A 497 23.80 -34.63 -22.40
CA ARG A 497 25.18 -34.44 -21.95
C ARG A 497 25.81 -35.81 -21.70
N PRO A 498 27.03 -36.05 -22.21
CA PRO A 498 27.73 -37.29 -21.94
C PRO A 498 28.13 -37.36 -20.46
N MET A 499 27.87 -38.50 -19.84
CA MET A 499 28.32 -38.86 -18.49
C MET A 499 29.04 -40.20 -18.57
N ASN A 500 30.10 -40.33 -17.78
CA ASN A 500 30.78 -41.60 -17.62
C ASN A 500 30.18 -42.32 -16.40
N VAL A 501 29.48 -43.43 -16.64
CA VAL A 501 28.94 -44.31 -15.59
C VAL A 501 29.62 -45.66 -15.76
N ASP A 502 30.41 -46.07 -14.77
CA ASP A 502 31.15 -47.35 -14.77
C ASP A 502 32.03 -47.60 -16.01
N GLY A 503 32.65 -46.55 -16.56
CA GLY A 503 33.52 -46.65 -17.75
C GLY A 503 32.78 -46.63 -19.08
N GLN A 504 31.44 -46.51 -19.08
CA GLN A 504 30.62 -46.41 -20.28
C GLN A 504 30.12 -44.97 -20.48
N LEU A 505 30.16 -44.52 -21.74
CA LEU A 505 29.61 -43.22 -22.14
C LEU A 505 28.09 -43.33 -22.25
N VAL A 506 27.38 -42.72 -21.30
CA VAL A 506 25.92 -42.66 -21.27
C VAL A 506 25.48 -41.21 -21.50
N PHE A 507 24.48 -40.99 -22.34
CA PHE A 507 23.91 -39.66 -22.56
C PHE A 507 22.78 -39.41 -21.58
N GLU A 508 22.99 -38.50 -20.64
CA GLU A 508 21.98 -38.05 -19.70
C GLU A 508 21.29 -36.80 -20.25
N ARG A 509 19.96 -36.79 -20.25
CA ARG A 509 19.18 -35.60 -20.58
C ARG A 509 19.25 -34.61 -19.42
N ARG A 510 19.64 -33.37 -19.70
CA ARG A 510 19.67 -32.28 -18.71
C ARG A 510 18.78 -31.13 -19.14
N ASP A 511 17.99 -30.63 -18.20
CA ASP A 511 17.24 -29.39 -18.37
C ASP A 511 18.22 -28.21 -18.41
N GLY A 512 18.03 -27.30 -19.36
CA GLY A 512 18.76 -26.05 -19.51
C GLY A 512 18.33 -24.97 -18.52
N VAL A 513 19.01 -23.82 -18.53
CA VAL A 513 18.81 -22.76 -17.51
C VAL A 513 17.38 -22.26 -17.45
N PHE A 514 16.74 -22.02 -18.60
CA PHE A 514 15.38 -21.47 -18.65
C PHE A 514 14.33 -22.53 -18.27
N LYS A 515 14.48 -23.78 -18.73
CA LYS A 515 13.58 -24.87 -18.34
C LYS A 515 13.63 -25.12 -16.82
N ARG A 516 14.82 -25.10 -16.21
CA ARG A 516 14.98 -25.22 -14.76
C ARG A 516 14.32 -24.06 -14.02
N LEU A 517 14.51 -22.82 -14.48
CA LEU A 517 13.87 -21.64 -13.90
C LEU A 517 12.34 -21.74 -13.98
N CYS A 518 11.78 -22.12 -15.13
CA CYS A 518 10.33 -22.31 -15.28
C CYS A 518 9.81 -23.42 -14.36
N LYS A 519 10.52 -24.56 -14.25
CA LYS A 519 10.16 -25.62 -13.31
C LYS A 519 10.19 -25.16 -11.85
N GLN A 520 11.12 -24.30 -11.48
CA GLN A 520 11.15 -23.68 -10.14
C GLN A 520 9.97 -22.71 -9.97
N ALA A 521 9.74 -21.83 -10.95
CA ALA A 521 8.68 -20.84 -10.92
C ALA A 521 7.28 -21.46 -10.83
N SER A 522 7.03 -22.57 -11.55
CA SER A 522 5.78 -23.33 -11.46
C SER A 522 5.55 -23.95 -10.07
N LYS A 523 6.59 -24.25 -9.30
CA LYS A 523 6.46 -24.75 -7.92
C LYS A 523 6.27 -23.63 -6.90
N HIS A 524 6.57 -22.39 -7.29
CA HIS A 524 6.56 -21.21 -6.46
C HIS A 524 5.75 -20.11 -7.12
N GLU A 525 4.47 -20.39 -7.41
CA GLU A 525 3.54 -19.47 -8.10
C GLU A 525 3.41 -18.10 -7.40
N LYS A 526 3.77 -18.04 -6.12
CA LYS A 526 3.73 -16.86 -5.26
C LYS A 526 4.97 -15.94 -5.37
N GLN A 527 6.05 -16.40 -6.01
CA GLN A 527 7.32 -15.67 -6.14
C GLN A 527 7.55 -15.27 -7.60
N ASN A 528 8.18 -14.12 -7.83
CA ASN A 528 8.64 -13.75 -9.16
C ASN A 528 10.07 -14.23 -9.40
N PHE A 529 10.32 -14.70 -10.61
CA PHE A 529 11.60 -15.23 -11.07
C PHE A 529 12.12 -14.37 -12.21
N TYR A 530 13.40 -14.01 -12.16
CA TYR A 530 14.03 -13.12 -13.13
C TYR A 530 15.24 -13.82 -13.74
N LEU A 531 15.25 -13.91 -15.06
CA LEU A 531 16.42 -14.33 -15.83
C LEU A 531 17.08 -13.11 -16.48
N ILE A 532 18.31 -12.84 -16.10
CA ILE A 532 19.16 -11.91 -16.81
C ILE A 532 19.86 -12.66 -17.94
N ILE A 533 19.70 -12.20 -19.18
CA ILE A 533 20.43 -12.72 -20.35
C ILE A 533 21.39 -11.64 -20.82
N ASP A 534 22.65 -11.76 -20.43
CA ASP A 534 23.69 -10.83 -20.82
C ASP A 534 24.16 -11.12 -22.26
N GLU A 535 24.50 -10.08 -23.02
CA GLU A 535 24.99 -10.19 -24.40
C GLU A 535 24.06 -11.00 -25.33
N ILE A 536 22.74 -10.77 -25.25
CA ILE A 536 21.74 -11.59 -25.97
C ILE A 536 21.99 -11.69 -27.47
N ASN A 537 22.61 -10.67 -28.07
CA ASN A 537 22.93 -10.64 -29.49
C ASN A 537 24.10 -11.56 -29.86
N ARG A 538 24.98 -11.95 -28.95
CA ARG A 538 26.12 -12.86 -29.23
C ARG A 538 25.72 -14.32 -29.49
N GLY A 539 24.45 -14.67 -29.28
CA GLY A 539 23.89 -16.00 -29.57
C GLY A 539 22.93 -15.99 -30.76
N ASP A 540 22.72 -17.16 -31.37
CA ASP A 540 21.67 -17.37 -32.37
C ASP A 540 20.31 -17.46 -31.67
N ILE A 541 19.66 -16.30 -31.49
CA ILE A 541 18.44 -16.19 -30.68
C ILE A 541 17.31 -17.10 -31.20
N PRO A 542 16.98 -17.12 -32.52
CA PRO A 542 15.98 -18.06 -33.04
C PRO A 542 16.28 -19.52 -32.70
N ARG A 543 17.54 -19.95 -32.81
CA ARG A 543 17.95 -21.32 -32.47
C ARG A 543 17.87 -21.59 -30.96
N ILE A 544 18.35 -20.67 -30.13
CA ILE A 544 18.41 -20.84 -28.67
C ILE A 544 16.99 -20.90 -28.08
N PHE A 545 16.09 -20.03 -28.53
CA PHE A 545 14.73 -19.95 -28.01
C PHE A 545 13.79 -20.99 -28.63
N GLY A 546 14.04 -21.45 -29.85
CA GLY A 546 13.22 -22.47 -30.51
C GLY A 546 11.72 -22.15 -30.45
N GLU A 547 10.94 -23.06 -29.86
CA GLU A 547 9.48 -22.95 -29.73
C GLU A 547 9.04 -21.85 -28.73
N LEU A 548 9.92 -21.45 -27.81
CA LEU A 548 9.62 -20.42 -26.81
C LEU A 548 9.28 -19.08 -27.43
N ILE A 549 9.78 -18.83 -28.64
CA ILE A 549 9.61 -17.56 -29.33
C ILE A 549 8.11 -17.20 -29.39
N THR A 550 7.22 -18.19 -29.45
CA THR A 550 5.76 -17.99 -29.46
C THR A 550 5.17 -17.81 -28.06
N ILE A 551 5.56 -18.65 -27.08
CA ILE A 551 4.93 -18.71 -25.75
C ILE A 551 5.55 -17.77 -24.69
N LEU A 552 6.55 -16.98 -25.08
CA LEU A 552 7.09 -15.90 -24.23
C LEU A 552 6.18 -14.67 -24.13
N GLU A 553 5.30 -14.47 -25.12
CA GLU A 553 4.34 -13.37 -25.13
C GLU A 553 3.39 -13.48 -23.93
N ARG A 554 3.05 -12.35 -23.31
CA ARG A 554 2.28 -12.32 -22.06
C ARG A 554 0.95 -13.07 -22.16
N ASP A 555 0.24 -12.92 -23.28
CA ASP A 555 -1.05 -13.55 -23.57
C ASP A 555 -0.94 -15.03 -23.95
N LYS A 556 0.28 -15.53 -24.18
CA LYS A 556 0.55 -16.92 -24.59
C LYS A 556 1.29 -17.73 -23.53
N ARG A 557 1.63 -17.11 -22.40
CA ARG A 557 2.08 -17.84 -21.20
C ARG A 557 0.92 -18.67 -20.65
N GLY A 558 1.25 -19.82 -20.07
CA GLY A 558 0.25 -20.84 -19.74
C GLY A 558 -0.12 -21.80 -20.88
N ILE A 559 0.20 -21.48 -22.14
CA ILE A 559 0.00 -22.41 -23.26
C ILE A 559 1.03 -23.54 -23.16
N GLN A 560 0.54 -24.78 -23.16
CA GLN A 560 1.36 -25.98 -23.15
C GLN A 560 1.89 -26.30 -24.55
N ILE A 561 3.20 -26.51 -24.64
CA ILE A 561 3.89 -27.05 -25.82
C ILE A 561 4.56 -28.38 -25.45
N PHE A 562 4.93 -29.17 -26.47
CA PHE A 562 5.73 -30.38 -26.27
C PHE A 562 7.15 -30.11 -26.73
N LEU A 563 8.13 -30.41 -25.89
CA LEU A 563 9.54 -30.24 -26.24
C LEU A 563 10.03 -31.41 -27.09
N PRO A 564 10.76 -31.18 -28.19
CA PRO A 564 11.08 -32.21 -29.18
C PRO A 564 12.07 -33.27 -28.68
N ILE A 565 12.88 -32.98 -27.67
CA ILE A 565 13.91 -33.91 -27.17
C ILE A 565 13.32 -34.84 -26.11
N SER A 566 12.48 -34.30 -25.22
CA SER A 566 11.89 -35.03 -24.10
C SER A 566 10.49 -35.59 -24.37
N ASP A 567 9.77 -35.05 -25.35
CA ASP A 567 8.32 -35.21 -25.53
C ASP A 567 7.52 -34.81 -24.26
N GLU A 568 8.12 -33.99 -23.40
CA GLU A 568 7.46 -33.50 -22.18
C GLU A 568 6.66 -32.22 -22.46
N ALA A 569 5.52 -32.14 -21.78
CA ALA A 569 4.75 -30.91 -21.65
C ALA A 569 5.59 -29.80 -20.99
N PHE A 570 5.67 -28.65 -21.64
CA PHE A 570 6.34 -27.47 -21.14
C PHE A 570 5.47 -26.22 -21.27
N VAL A 571 5.52 -25.39 -20.24
CA VAL A 571 4.77 -24.13 -20.12
C VAL A 571 5.72 -23.06 -19.60
N VAL A 572 5.61 -21.84 -20.11
CA VAL A 572 6.25 -20.67 -19.51
C VAL A 572 5.29 -20.05 -18.49
N PRO A 573 5.66 -19.99 -17.19
CA PRO A 573 4.82 -19.40 -16.15
C PRO A 573 4.72 -17.87 -16.25
N ASP A 574 3.64 -17.31 -15.72
CA ASP A 574 3.40 -15.86 -15.72
C ASP A 574 4.33 -15.08 -14.78
N ASN A 575 4.85 -15.75 -13.74
CA ASN A 575 5.75 -15.19 -12.75
C ASN A 575 7.24 -15.23 -13.17
N VAL A 576 7.56 -15.57 -14.43
CA VAL A 576 8.93 -15.52 -14.98
C VAL A 576 9.16 -14.23 -15.77
N TYR A 577 10.28 -13.57 -15.60
CA TYR A 577 10.63 -12.32 -16.29
C TYR A 577 12.00 -12.43 -16.91
N ILE A 578 12.19 -11.81 -18.08
CA ILE A 578 13.48 -11.80 -18.77
C ILE A 578 13.97 -10.36 -18.89
N ILE A 579 15.19 -10.10 -18.42
CA ILE A 579 15.88 -8.83 -18.62
C ILE A 579 17.16 -9.12 -19.38
N SER A 580 17.26 -8.65 -20.60
CA SER A 580 18.43 -8.91 -21.44
C SER A 580 19.25 -7.66 -21.66
N THR A 581 20.55 -7.81 -21.90
CA THR A 581 21.44 -6.72 -22.30
C THR A 581 21.94 -6.95 -23.72
N MET A 582 22.18 -5.86 -24.45
CA MET A 582 22.68 -5.90 -25.82
C MET A 582 23.67 -4.76 -26.04
N ASN A 583 24.91 -5.10 -26.39
CA ASN A 583 25.88 -4.12 -26.86
C ASN A 583 25.61 -3.77 -28.32
N THR A 584 25.56 -2.48 -28.64
CA THR A 584 25.34 -2.01 -30.01
C THR A 584 26.62 -1.68 -30.77
N ALA A 585 27.78 -1.68 -30.10
CA ALA A 585 29.09 -1.44 -30.72
C ALA A 585 29.60 -2.63 -31.53
N ASP A 586 29.19 -3.86 -31.17
CA ASP A 586 29.63 -5.08 -31.84
C ASP A 586 29.05 -5.20 -33.26
N ARG A 587 29.86 -4.86 -34.27
CA ARG A 587 29.51 -4.94 -35.70
C ARG A 587 29.46 -6.36 -36.26
N SER A 588 30.01 -7.34 -35.53
CA SER A 588 30.15 -8.75 -35.94
C SER A 588 28.88 -9.60 -35.71
N ILE A 589 27.79 -8.98 -35.26
CA ILE A 589 26.65 -9.68 -34.69
C ILE A 589 25.38 -9.53 -35.55
N ALA A 590 24.59 -10.61 -35.63
CA ALA A 590 23.33 -10.66 -36.37
C ALA A 590 22.32 -9.60 -35.88
N LEU A 591 21.73 -8.87 -36.83
CA LEU A 591 20.59 -7.98 -36.57
C LEU A 591 19.46 -8.78 -35.90
N LEU A 592 19.01 -8.32 -34.73
CA LEU A 592 17.91 -8.94 -34.00
C LEU A 592 16.67 -9.04 -34.91
N ASP A 593 16.15 -10.26 -35.09
CA ASP A 593 15.00 -10.51 -35.97
C ASP A 593 13.79 -9.64 -35.58
N THR A 594 13.08 -9.18 -36.59
CA THR A 594 11.81 -8.44 -36.49
C THR A 594 10.78 -9.13 -35.59
N ALA A 595 10.72 -10.47 -35.59
CA ALA A 595 9.83 -11.22 -34.71
C ALA A 595 10.17 -11.03 -33.22
N LEU A 596 11.46 -11.06 -32.88
CA LEU A 596 11.94 -10.83 -31.51
C LEU A 596 11.73 -9.39 -31.06
N ARG A 597 11.91 -8.42 -31.97
CA ARG A 597 11.63 -7.00 -31.68
C ARG A 597 10.18 -6.74 -31.27
N ARG A 598 9.22 -7.52 -31.78
CA ARG A 598 7.81 -7.40 -31.37
C ARG A 598 7.56 -7.94 -29.95
N ARG A 599 8.33 -8.94 -29.54
CA ARG A 599 8.13 -9.71 -28.29
C ARG A 599 8.81 -9.11 -27.08
N PHE A 600 9.94 -8.45 -27.27
CA PHE A 600 10.64 -7.73 -26.20
C PHE A 600 10.21 -6.26 -26.14
N GLY A 601 10.29 -5.64 -24.97
CA GLY A 601 10.40 -4.19 -24.87
C GLY A 601 11.86 -3.75 -24.99
N PHE A 602 12.11 -2.52 -25.42
CA PHE A 602 13.47 -2.01 -25.63
C PHE A 602 13.67 -0.74 -24.83
N ILE A 603 14.77 -0.68 -24.08
CA ILE A 603 15.23 0.51 -23.38
C ILE A 603 16.63 0.84 -23.88
N GLU A 604 16.77 2.00 -24.49
CA GLU A 604 18.06 2.55 -24.88
C GLU A 604 18.73 3.19 -23.67
N LEU A 605 19.98 2.80 -23.40
CA LEU A 605 20.84 3.37 -22.38
C LEU A 605 22.07 3.97 -23.07
N MET A 606 22.03 5.29 -23.27
CA MET A 606 23.13 6.09 -23.82
C MET A 606 24.08 6.54 -22.71
N PRO A 607 25.32 6.93 -23.05
CA PRO A 607 26.20 7.60 -22.09
C PRO A 607 25.53 8.83 -21.51
N ASP A 608 25.55 8.89 -20.19
CA ASP A 608 25.05 10.02 -19.39
C ASP A 608 26.18 10.57 -18.52
N PRO A 609 26.94 11.56 -19.02
CA PRO A 609 28.05 12.15 -18.27
C PRO A 609 27.61 12.95 -17.04
N SER A 610 26.32 13.28 -16.91
CA SER A 610 25.81 14.04 -15.76
C SER A 610 25.99 13.29 -14.43
N ILE A 611 26.06 11.95 -14.47
CA ILE A 611 26.32 11.08 -13.31
C ILE A 611 27.70 11.34 -12.70
N LEU A 612 28.65 11.88 -13.47
CA LEU A 612 29.98 12.23 -12.98
C LEU A 612 30.00 13.51 -12.13
N GLY A 613 28.87 14.24 -12.08
CA GLY A 613 28.72 15.48 -11.31
C GLY A 613 29.74 16.55 -11.70
N ASP A 614 30.20 17.30 -10.71
CA ASP A 614 31.22 18.35 -10.86
C ASP A 614 32.64 17.83 -10.54
N THR A 615 32.85 16.51 -10.59
CA THR A 615 34.13 15.89 -10.26
C THR A 615 35.23 16.40 -11.19
N SER A 616 36.29 16.95 -10.59
CA SER A 616 37.46 17.44 -11.30
C SER A 616 38.71 16.75 -10.80
N ILE A 617 39.50 16.18 -11.71
CA ILE A 617 40.76 15.52 -11.39
C ILE A 617 41.89 16.36 -11.97
N ARG A 618 42.74 16.94 -11.11
CA ARG A 618 43.89 17.77 -11.54
C ARG A 618 43.50 18.87 -12.56
N GLY A 619 42.29 19.43 -12.43
CA GLY A 619 41.77 20.46 -13.33
C GLY A 619 41.03 19.94 -14.57
N ILE A 620 40.87 18.62 -14.72
CA ILE A 620 40.05 17.99 -15.76
C ILE A 620 38.63 17.74 -15.21
N PRO A 621 37.62 18.53 -15.60
CA PRO A 621 36.22 18.24 -15.25
C PRO A 621 35.72 17.02 -16.03
N LEU A 622 35.53 15.88 -15.34
CA LEU A 622 35.27 14.59 -15.98
C LEU A 622 34.02 14.58 -16.85
N ARG A 623 32.95 15.22 -16.38
CA ARG A 623 31.68 15.33 -17.11
C ARG A 623 31.89 16.00 -18.47
N LEU A 624 32.47 17.21 -18.47
CA LEU A 624 32.68 17.99 -19.69
C LEU A 624 33.67 17.30 -20.62
N TRP A 625 34.69 16.64 -20.07
CA TRP A 625 35.67 15.89 -20.83
C TRP A 625 35.04 14.71 -21.57
N LEU A 626 34.21 13.91 -20.89
CA LEU A 626 33.51 12.78 -21.50
C LEU A 626 32.47 13.25 -22.54
N GLU A 627 31.74 14.35 -22.27
CA GLU A 627 30.83 14.97 -23.23
C GLU A 627 31.58 15.36 -24.52
N ALA A 628 32.72 16.03 -24.38
CA ALA A 628 33.52 16.49 -25.51
C ALA A 628 34.15 15.33 -26.30
N LEU A 629 34.67 14.31 -25.61
CA LEU A 629 35.17 13.08 -26.25
C LEU A 629 34.07 12.43 -27.10
N ASN A 630 32.89 12.25 -26.52
CA ASN A 630 31.75 11.64 -27.19
C ASN A 630 31.23 12.47 -28.37
N GLN A 631 31.29 13.80 -28.29
CA GLN A 631 30.98 14.66 -29.43
C GLN A 631 31.97 14.48 -30.58
N ARG A 632 33.27 14.34 -30.28
CA ARG A 632 34.28 14.08 -31.32
C ARG A 632 34.12 12.72 -31.99
N ILE A 633 33.78 11.69 -31.22
CA ILE A 633 33.41 10.36 -31.77
C ILE A 633 32.26 10.50 -32.77
N LEU A 634 31.19 11.21 -32.39
CA LEU A 634 30.03 11.48 -33.24
C LEU A 634 30.38 12.21 -34.54
N GLN A 635 31.26 13.20 -34.47
CA GLN A 635 31.68 14.00 -35.63
C GLN A 635 32.62 13.23 -36.56
N THR A 636 33.44 12.32 -36.02
CA THR A 636 34.52 11.67 -36.78
C THR A 636 34.08 10.36 -37.42
N ILE A 637 33.36 9.50 -36.70
CA ILE A 637 33.07 8.12 -37.14
C ILE A 637 31.81 8.02 -38.03
N GLY A 638 30.95 9.05 -38.04
CA GLY A 638 29.79 9.13 -38.94
C GLY A 638 28.60 8.26 -38.54
N ARG A 639 28.04 7.48 -39.48
CA ARG A 639 26.69 6.87 -39.39
C ARG A 639 26.45 5.98 -38.16
N ASP A 640 27.47 5.28 -37.68
CA ASP A 640 27.38 4.36 -36.54
C ASP A 640 27.93 4.93 -35.23
N ALA A 641 28.44 6.17 -35.26
CA ALA A 641 29.17 6.78 -34.14
C ALA A 641 28.33 6.87 -32.85
N ARG A 642 27.01 6.95 -32.98
CA ARG A 642 26.07 6.93 -31.84
C ARG A 642 26.20 5.65 -31.00
N ASN A 643 26.46 4.50 -31.63
CA ASN A 643 26.60 3.22 -30.94
C ASN A 643 28.01 2.97 -30.37
N LEU A 644 28.96 3.85 -30.69
CA LEU A 644 30.38 3.75 -30.35
C LEU A 644 30.81 4.81 -29.32
N GLN A 645 29.85 5.51 -28.71
CA GLN A 645 30.15 6.47 -27.65
C GLN A 645 30.66 5.75 -26.40
N ILE A 646 31.60 6.37 -25.69
CA ILE A 646 32.16 5.86 -24.44
C ILE A 646 31.19 6.14 -23.29
N GLY A 647 30.83 5.09 -22.54
CA GLY A 647 29.93 5.19 -21.41
C GLY A 647 30.58 5.72 -20.13
N HIS A 648 29.76 6.29 -19.22
CA HIS A 648 30.22 6.83 -17.94
C HIS A 648 30.73 5.76 -16.95
N ALA A 649 30.37 4.49 -17.11
CA ALA A 649 30.69 3.45 -16.13
C ALA A 649 32.19 3.16 -16.02
N TYR A 650 32.98 3.44 -17.06
CA TYR A 650 34.45 3.37 -17.00
C TYR A 650 35.03 4.32 -15.95
N PHE A 651 34.33 5.42 -15.66
CA PHE A 651 34.78 6.45 -14.72
C PHE A 651 34.09 6.35 -13.35
N LEU A 652 33.42 5.24 -13.06
CA LEU A 652 32.75 4.99 -11.79
C LEU A 652 33.42 3.82 -11.04
N GLU A 653 33.68 4.02 -9.75
CA GLU A 653 34.11 3.00 -8.82
C GLU A 653 33.14 2.96 -7.64
N LYS A 654 32.50 1.80 -7.39
CA LYS A 654 31.48 1.62 -6.33
C LYS A 654 30.40 2.72 -6.35
N ASP A 655 29.85 2.99 -7.53
CA ASP A 655 28.83 4.01 -7.79
C ASP A 655 29.28 5.47 -7.51
N ARG A 656 30.60 5.74 -7.47
CA ARG A 656 31.16 7.09 -7.32
C ARG A 656 32.16 7.42 -8.43
N PRO A 657 32.25 8.68 -8.88
CA PRO A 657 33.27 9.09 -9.84
C PRO A 657 34.68 8.81 -9.31
N VAL A 658 35.57 8.36 -10.19
CA VAL A 658 36.99 8.22 -9.86
C VAL A 658 37.56 9.58 -9.43
N ALA A 659 38.36 9.58 -8.37
CA ALA A 659 38.92 10.80 -7.78
C ALA A 659 40.44 10.91 -7.98
N GLU A 660 41.14 9.79 -8.15
CA GLU A 660 42.59 9.77 -8.30
C GLU A 660 43.03 9.84 -9.77
N PHE A 661 43.98 10.72 -10.07
CA PHE A 661 44.50 10.88 -11.43
C PHE A 661 45.24 9.64 -11.96
N SER A 662 45.96 8.93 -11.10
CA SER A 662 46.62 7.67 -11.47
C SER A 662 45.62 6.62 -11.97
N HIS A 663 44.44 6.53 -11.33
CA HIS A 663 43.37 5.63 -11.75
C HIS A 663 42.72 6.12 -13.05
N PHE A 664 42.42 7.42 -13.15
CA PHE A 664 41.90 8.01 -14.39
C PHE A 664 42.84 7.78 -15.58
N ALA A 665 44.15 7.99 -15.41
CA ALA A 665 45.15 7.75 -16.44
C ALA A 665 45.16 6.29 -16.91
N ARG A 666 45.03 5.32 -16.00
CA ARG A 666 44.90 3.89 -16.35
C ARG A 666 43.63 3.60 -17.12
N ILE A 667 42.48 4.15 -16.73
CA ILE A 667 41.22 3.99 -17.48
C ILE A 667 41.39 4.48 -18.92
N ILE A 668 42.07 5.63 -19.11
CA ILE A 668 42.34 6.12 -20.46
C ILE A 668 43.28 5.18 -21.22
N GLN A 669 44.37 4.73 -20.59
CA GLN A 669 45.39 3.90 -21.20
C GLN A 669 44.90 2.50 -21.57
N ASP A 670 44.19 1.85 -20.65
CA ASP A 670 43.92 0.41 -20.68
C ASP A 670 42.51 0.10 -21.20
N ASP A 671 41.55 1.04 -21.08
CA ASP A 671 40.17 0.83 -21.52
C ASP A 671 39.77 1.73 -22.70
N VAL A 672 39.94 3.05 -22.57
CA VAL A 672 39.40 4.01 -23.56
C VAL A 672 40.20 4.00 -24.85
N LEU A 673 41.54 4.07 -24.76
CA LEU A 673 42.40 4.09 -25.95
C LEU A 673 42.25 2.83 -26.80
N PRO A 674 42.34 1.60 -26.25
CA PRO A 674 42.15 0.38 -27.03
C PRO A 674 40.79 0.31 -27.73
N LEU A 675 39.72 0.79 -27.07
CA LEU A 675 38.38 0.86 -27.70
C LEU A 675 38.35 1.84 -28.86
N LEU A 676 38.97 3.01 -28.71
CA LEU A 676 39.06 3.99 -29.79
C LEU A 676 39.88 3.44 -30.96
N GLU A 677 41.00 2.75 -30.69
CA GLU A 677 41.80 2.07 -31.71
C GLU A 677 40.98 1.06 -32.50
N GLU A 678 40.14 0.26 -31.82
CA GLU A 678 39.21 -0.66 -32.47
C GLU A 678 38.16 0.09 -33.29
N TYR A 679 37.57 1.17 -32.76
CA TYR A 679 36.54 1.94 -33.46
C TYR A 679 37.05 2.62 -34.72
N CYS A 680 38.31 3.04 -34.70
CA CYS A 680 39.00 3.66 -35.82
C CYS A 680 39.64 2.64 -36.76
N TYR A 681 39.69 1.34 -36.44
CA TYR A 681 40.28 0.30 -37.30
C TYR A 681 41.68 0.70 -37.84
N GLU A 682 42.60 1.09 -36.95
CA GLU A 682 43.94 1.60 -37.30
C GLU A 682 43.96 2.93 -38.09
N ASP A 683 42.84 3.67 -38.18
CA ASP A 683 42.82 5.03 -38.73
C ASP A 683 43.36 6.04 -37.69
N TYR A 684 44.68 6.24 -37.70
CA TYR A 684 45.36 7.21 -36.84
C TYR A 684 44.97 8.67 -37.12
N GLU A 685 44.43 9.01 -38.30
CA GLU A 685 43.88 10.34 -38.55
C GLU A 685 42.56 10.54 -37.80
N ALA A 686 41.69 9.52 -37.80
CA ALA A 686 40.45 9.55 -37.02
C ALA A 686 40.75 9.54 -35.51
N LEU A 687 41.71 8.73 -35.04
CA LEU A 687 42.16 8.73 -33.64
C LEU A 687 42.68 10.10 -33.22
N GLU A 688 43.54 10.72 -34.03
CA GLU A 688 44.06 12.07 -33.77
C GLU A 688 42.92 13.10 -33.70
N LYS A 689 41.90 13.00 -34.56
CA LYS A 689 40.73 13.89 -34.50
C LYS A 689 39.91 13.72 -33.22
N ILE A 690 39.88 12.53 -32.64
CA ILE A 690 39.10 12.22 -31.43
C ILE A 690 39.85 12.58 -30.14
N ILE A 691 41.08 12.09 -29.95
CA ILE A 691 41.84 12.23 -28.70
C ILE A 691 43.05 13.18 -28.80
N GLY A 692 43.38 13.64 -30.01
CA GLY A 692 44.37 14.69 -30.28
C GLY A 692 45.80 14.24 -30.56
N LYS A 693 46.53 15.12 -31.26
CA LYS A 693 47.98 14.99 -31.58
C LYS A 693 48.93 14.97 -30.37
N GLY A 694 48.41 15.28 -29.18
CA GLY A 694 49.17 15.19 -27.94
C GLY A 694 49.46 13.73 -27.59
N LEU A 695 48.44 12.86 -27.74
CA LEU A 695 48.50 11.43 -27.44
C LEU A 695 48.80 10.58 -28.69
N ILE A 696 48.43 11.05 -29.87
CA ILE A 696 48.59 10.31 -31.13
C ILE A 696 49.75 10.89 -31.95
N ASP A 697 50.70 10.03 -32.30
CA ASP A 697 51.69 10.29 -33.34
C ASP A 697 51.20 9.70 -34.66
N ARG A 698 50.58 10.56 -35.48
CA ARG A 698 50.03 10.18 -36.78
C ARG A 698 51.12 9.79 -37.79
N GLU A 699 52.30 10.40 -37.74
CA GLU A 699 53.36 10.14 -38.71
C GLU A 699 53.94 8.75 -38.52
N ASN A 700 54.13 8.34 -37.26
CA ASN A 700 54.65 7.03 -36.91
C ASN A 700 53.57 5.98 -36.65
N GLN A 701 52.28 6.36 -36.66
CA GLN A 701 51.14 5.49 -36.34
C GLN A 701 51.27 4.86 -34.95
N LEU A 702 51.52 5.69 -33.93
CA LEU A 702 51.75 5.23 -32.56
C LEU A 702 50.95 6.05 -31.54
N VAL A 703 50.55 5.40 -30.46
CA VAL A 703 50.09 6.05 -29.24
C VAL A 703 51.30 6.31 -28.33
N ARG A 704 51.41 7.52 -27.80
CA ARG A 704 52.50 7.94 -26.89
C ARG A 704 52.29 7.40 -25.48
N HIS A 705 52.49 6.10 -25.29
CA HIS A 705 52.30 5.44 -24.00
C HIS A 705 53.24 5.96 -22.89
N GLU A 706 54.39 6.54 -23.25
CA GLU A 706 55.32 7.16 -22.31
C GLU A 706 54.69 8.30 -21.49
N LEU A 707 53.62 8.94 -21.99
CA LEU A 707 52.90 9.99 -21.26
C LEU A 707 52.15 9.47 -20.02
N PHE A 708 51.85 8.17 -19.97
CA PHE A 708 51.16 7.56 -18.83
C PHE A 708 52.09 7.17 -17.67
N GLU A 709 53.40 7.39 -17.83
CA GLU A 709 54.34 7.27 -16.71
C GLU A 709 54.13 8.40 -15.69
N THR A 710 54.26 8.10 -14.39
CA THR A 710 53.98 9.04 -13.29
C THR A 710 54.76 10.36 -13.37
N LYS A 711 55.95 10.32 -13.97
CA LYS A 711 56.82 11.50 -14.16
C LYS A 711 56.31 12.47 -15.25
N ASN A 712 55.38 12.03 -16.11
CA ASN A 712 54.88 12.76 -17.28
C ASN A 712 53.40 13.18 -17.15
N TYR A 713 52.83 13.11 -15.95
CA TYR A 713 51.40 13.41 -15.73
C TYR A 713 50.99 14.83 -16.11
N ASP A 714 51.87 15.82 -15.94
CA ASP A 714 51.57 17.19 -16.37
C ASP A 714 51.45 17.29 -17.90
N ASP A 715 52.33 16.59 -18.64
CA ASP A 715 52.27 16.50 -20.10
C ASP A 715 51.02 15.74 -20.56
N LEU A 716 50.65 14.67 -19.85
CA LEU A 716 49.43 13.91 -20.11
C LEU A 716 48.16 14.76 -19.91
N ILE A 717 48.10 15.58 -18.86
CA ILE A 717 46.97 16.50 -18.63
C ILE A 717 46.85 17.48 -19.79
N GLN A 718 47.96 18.07 -20.23
CA GLN A 718 47.95 18.98 -21.39
C GLN A 718 47.51 18.26 -22.66
N ALA A 719 48.00 17.04 -22.90
CA ALA A 719 47.63 16.23 -24.05
C ALA A 719 46.14 15.85 -24.05
N LEU A 720 45.56 15.56 -22.87
CA LEU A 720 44.15 15.24 -22.69
C LEU A 720 43.21 16.45 -22.77
N LEU A 721 43.70 17.68 -22.53
CA LEU A 721 42.91 18.91 -22.60
C LEU A 721 43.08 19.66 -23.94
N SER A 722 44.21 19.51 -24.61
CA SER A 722 44.50 20.16 -25.90
C SER A 722 43.42 19.94 -26.99
N PRO A 723 42.74 18.78 -27.09
CA PRO A 723 41.67 18.57 -28.05
C PRO A 723 40.38 19.30 -27.64
N PHE A 724 40.28 19.85 -26.42
CA PHE A 724 39.03 20.36 -25.87
C PHE A 724 39.19 21.81 -25.38
N PRO A 725 39.42 22.77 -26.29
CA PRO A 725 39.69 24.17 -25.94
C PRO A 725 38.52 24.83 -25.16
N GLU A 726 37.28 24.38 -25.39
CA GLU A 726 36.11 24.83 -24.63
C GLU A 726 36.18 24.51 -23.12
N ILE A 727 36.89 23.45 -22.72
CA ILE A 727 37.03 23.05 -21.31
C ILE A 727 38.03 23.96 -20.58
N GLY A 728 39.07 24.44 -21.29
CA GLY A 728 40.12 25.31 -20.73
C GLY A 728 39.64 26.69 -20.27
N THR A 729 38.52 27.18 -20.81
CA THR A 729 37.86 28.42 -20.36
C THR A 729 37.06 28.26 -19.07
N SER A 730 36.41 27.12 -18.84
CA SER A 730 35.66 26.83 -17.60
C SER A 730 36.57 26.44 -16.43
N ALA A 731 37.69 25.74 -16.69
CA ALA A 731 38.66 25.39 -15.64
C ALA A 731 39.30 26.64 -14.99
N LYS A 732 39.42 27.75 -15.73
CA LYS A 732 39.87 29.05 -15.21
C LYS A 732 38.82 29.77 -14.35
N ALA A 733 37.53 29.48 -14.50
CA ALA A 733 36.47 30.06 -13.68
C ALA A 733 36.36 29.35 -12.32
N VAL A 734 36.46 28.01 -12.30
CA VAL A 734 36.40 27.19 -11.07
C VAL A 734 37.61 27.42 -10.15
N SER A 735 38.78 27.70 -10.72
CA SER A 735 40.00 28.00 -9.95
C SER A 735 40.02 29.39 -9.30
N ILE A 736 39.07 30.28 -9.65
CA ILE A 736 38.92 31.60 -9.01
C ILE A 736 38.04 31.49 -7.75
N GLU A 737 37.04 30.61 -7.72
CA GLU A 737 36.16 30.44 -6.56
C GLU A 737 36.83 29.69 -5.38
N GLN A 738 37.78 28.78 -5.65
CA GLN A 738 38.51 28.05 -4.61
C GLN A 738 39.62 28.86 -3.90
N LYS A 739 39.81 30.14 -4.23
CA LYS A 739 40.83 31.01 -3.62
C LYS A 739 40.30 32.04 -2.61
N THR A 740 39.08 31.86 -2.11
CA THR A 740 38.53 32.73 -1.05
C THR A 740 38.67 32.02 0.30
N PRO A 741 39.53 32.48 1.24
CA PRO A 741 39.57 31.92 2.58
C PRO A 741 38.34 32.40 3.36
N VAL A 742 37.58 31.46 3.92
CA VAL A 742 36.57 31.74 4.95
C VAL A 742 37.33 31.95 6.26
N GLU A 743 37.09 33.09 6.89
CA GLU A 743 37.55 33.44 8.24
C GLU A 743 37.06 32.38 9.25
N GLU A 744 37.99 31.79 10.01
CA GLU A 744 37.67 31.02 11.21
C GLU A 744 37.52 31.99 12.39
N ASP A 745 36.30 32.06 12.91
CA ASP A 745 35.97 32.73 14.17
C ASP A 745 36.70 32.09 15.34
N GLU A 746 37.17 32.98 16.21
CA GLU A 746 37.88 32.76 17.46
C GLU A 746 37.12 31.82 18.42
N ILE A 747 37.77 30.75 18.86
CA ILE A 747 37.56 30.17 20.19
C ILE A 747 38.90 30.17 20.90
N SER A 748 39.03 31.12 21.82
CA SER A 748 40.15 31.26 22.75
C SER A 748 40.18 30.11 23.75
N GLU A 749 41.24 29.31 23.72
CA GLU A 749 41.72 28.55 24.86
C GLU A 749 42.62 29.46 25.71
N ASP A 750 42.17 29.82 26.91
CA ASP A 750 43.07 30.26 27.99
C ASP A 750 43.33 29.07 28.92
N SER A 751 44.61 28.76 29.06
CA SER A 751 45.19 27.76 29.95
C SER A 751 45.36 28.28 31.39
N ASP A 752 45.29 27.33 32.32
CA ASP A 752 45.92 27.30 33.65
C ASP A 752 45.38 28.21 34.78
N ASN A 753 44.83 27.59 35.83
CA ASN A 753 45.53 27.47 37.13
C ASN A 753 44.70 26.80 38.26
N LEU A 754 45.36 25.83 38.91
CA LEU A 754 45.50 25.62 40.37
C LEU A 754 44.29 25.64 41.33
N ASN A 755 44.17 24.51 42.04
CA ASN A 755 43.86 24.33 43.48
C ASN A 755 42.43 24.58 44.02
N GLU A 756 42.05 23.61 44.86
CA GLU A 756 40.88 23.46 45.76
C GLU A 756 39.56 22.96 45.19
#